data_AF-A0A2E6H9G9-F1
#
_entry.id   AF-A0A2E6H9G9-F1
#
_cell.length_a   1.000
_cell.length_b   1.000
_cell.length_c   1.000
_cell.angle_alpha   90.00
_cell.angle_beta   90.00
_cell.angle_gamma   90.00
#
_symmetry.space_group_name_H-M   'P 1'
#
loop_
_entity.id
_entity.type
_entity.pdbx_description
1 polymer ?
#
loop_
_entity_poly.entity_id
_entity_poly.type
_entity_poly.pdbx_seq_one_letter_code
_entity_poly.pdbx_strand_id
1 'polypeptide(L)'
;MKKTIFQKYFNSKTFIASAIALALITGCSYQGKRNIAEDGSGAQSAFDIYSQLQESATSFNTKAVMVNGDMAIDGMEAGVTWGAEKEASSALITRVMGPPDSSFASMVSGLSEENRKAFLSDFLHNYTKNANAYRTFKTEQGVRVDLATDVTDFEGNAKLIDMDQLRGIDYQTADLSVLEEKWAKWLEMTQGKPMSFVKPSVQSKLFKGQLPGLDSNNNIKKAASYTNWVPNFGPAEKYVRDSHGHGGGVGGGWEINFKPMQTYGEFEEMVAWFRTTLKNTGKLFQAPGHQRMVFVKHPNLDEAKLSEVYKAIQALIVVDGIQGKTGIEKANYKQVQSDSGLASLYTSRGVIRLEKDRWASNTHAVEFRAGTKDIRAARFYQTVLASRVATNDFSGIADVGDWTLNDGQGYNAQKLAQKFDVSEEVAQRAIDNISTANIKPTFVLPFWNWTDENNPFLGTPKRKFLKSLTKDFILQMAEVDGNHEVVGRELMRRWTKSSNLGQELRQYLKPKRGMEMTEDLLHFNPPSGRALVANAVDVNNIDLGIEYSGRLPLRLDANFTQERLADGQKAWLSTNIDINPTERESLIRQVAKDLGEELGSNAEPVKITDADGHGHGLELAYEVRDSQNRKWIVEWDGIGRSYDSNGDVIEGSARAGSIEIPTPKFVPEPQEMDAVFKAMAKNNVMPNLMSGGGHINIDLAAFEGKPKQLARFMSIFHEHRGVIALMFQHVNRSKAGEPIDISPNLSQKLKNFEGTEEELKKLLYNEQYFNTRYGRKSRYIQLEMSSYFQDVIPEEFITEDFDIKSPTDPWRRQFRVDPNIRKAEFRMFNAPRDAAESALQIRLVKAMLSKALNEDGALSGTVQKVDHLAYLNDTDKAYSDLQKMCDDLGLNIDDYRPAVAEGISDTDLASRSIFFETLEQKLTMHPKQPAWGQAVDARSADNAIGSEGRHWEAGPADQQNTMTHAERIRAIEQADAARDAIVPDRVLPGQFRRTDSCLDAVGPFI
;
A
#
# COMPACT_ATOMS: atom_id res chain seq x y z
N MET A 1 4.93 61.91 -14.03
CA MET A 1 5.33 61.07 -12.88
C MET A 1 5.83 59.74 -13.39
N LYS A 2 7.11 59.46 -13.17
CA LYS A 2 7.81 58.23 -13.56
C LYS A 2 7.48 57.13 -12.56
N LYS A 3 6.92 56.00 -13.02
CA LYS A 3 7.00 54.74 -12.26
C LYS A 3 8.44 54.24 -12.34
N THR A 4 9.02 53.93 -11.19
CA THR A 4 10.43 53.57 -11.01
C THR A 4 10.74 52.19 -11.61
N ILE A 5 12.01 52.04 -12.01
CA ILE A 5 12.64 50.90 -12.68
C ILE A 5 12.47 49.56 -11.91
N PHE A 6 12.08 49.61 -10.63
CA PHE A 6 11.88 48.45 -9.77
C PHE A 6 10.65 47.59 -10.13
N GLN A 7 9.61 48.16 -10.75
CA GLN A 7 8.38 47.43 -11.09
C GLN A 7 8.38 46.75 -12.48
N LYS A 8 9.44 46.92 -13.28
CA LYS A 8 9.57 46.23 -14.59
C LYS A 8 10.24 44.85 -14.50
N TYR A 9 10.91 44.53 -13.38
CA TYR A 9 11.68 43.28 -13.23
C TYR A 9 11.14 42.31 -12.17
N PHE A 10 10.11 42.69 -11.40
CA PHE A 10 9.47 41.81 -10.43
C PHE A 10 8.12 41.30 -10.95
N ASN A 11 8.16 40.20 -11.70
CA ASN A 11 6.97 39.41 -11.99
C ASN A 11 6.90 38.27 -10.96
N SER A 12 6.02 38.41 -9.97
CA SER A 12 5.84 37.46 -8.85
C SER A 12 5.51 36.04 -9.32
N LYS A 13 4.90 35.89 -10.51
CA LYS A 13 4.67 34.59 -11.14
C LYS A 13 5.95 33.92 -11.65
N THR A 14 6.95 34.69 -12.02
CA THR A 14 8.26 34.18 -12.48
C THR A 14 9.15 33.82 -11.29
N PHE A 15 9.04 34.51 -10.15
CA PHE A 15 9.75 34.16 -8.92
C PHE A 15 9.18 32.88 -8.27
N ILE A 16 7.85 32.71 -8.25
CA ILE A 16 7.19 31.49 -7.77
C ILE A 16 7.48 30.31 -8.70
N ALA A 17 7.46 30.49 -10.02
CA ALA A 17 7.83 29.44 -10.97
C ALA A 17 9.32 29.09 -10.92
N SER A 18 10.21 30.05 -10.62
CA SER A 18 11.64 29.80 -10.45
C SER A 18 11.95 29.19 -9.09
N ALA A 19 11.18 29.47 -8.04
CA ALA A 19 11.27 28.81 -6.73
C ALA A 19 10.69 27.38 -6.78
N ILE A 20 9.68 27.11 -7.60
CA ILE A 20 9.16 25.76 -7.86
C ILE A 20 10.09 24.97 -8.79
N ALA A 21 10.71 25.60 -9.78
CA ALA A 21 11.74 24.98 -10.62
C ALA A 21 13.04 24.74 -9.84
N LEU A 22 13.44 25.67 -8.95
CA LEU A 22 14.49 25.40 -7.97
C LEU A 22 14.04 24.26 -7.06
N ALA A 23 12.83 24.24 -6.50
CA ALA A 23 12.36 23.13 -5.65
C ALA A 23 12.27 21.78 -6.38
N LEU A 24 12.10 21.76 -7.71
CA LEU A 24 12.09 20.53 -8.52
C LEU A 24 13.49 20.09 -8.98
N ILE A 25 14.46 21.01 -9.05
CA ILE A 25 15.86 20.71 -9.37
C ILE A 25 16.69 20.47 -8.09
N THR A 26 16.39 21.19 -7.01
CA THR A 26 16.94 21.01 -5.65
C THR A 26 16.20 19.94 -4.85
N GLY A 27 14.95 19.60 -5.21
CA GLY A 27 14.21 18.46 -4.66
C GLY A 27 14.68 17.08 -5.16
N CYS A 28 15.77 17.02 -5.92
CA CYS A 28 16.45 15.78 -6.32
C CYS A 28 17.94 15.76 -5.90
N SER A 29 18.30 16.62 -4.94
CA SER A 29 19.59 16.56 -4.27
C SER A 29 19.41 16.85 -2.78
N TYR A 30 18.74 15.94 -2.07
CA TYR A 30 18.88 15.90 -0.62
C TYR A 30 20.31 15.41 -0.34
N GLN A 31 21.27 16.34 -0.27
CA GLN A 31 22.51 16.09 0.48
C GLN A 31 22.18 16.22 1.97
N GLY A 32 21.27 15.36 2.45
CA GLY A 32 21.10 15.15 3.88
C GLY A 32 22.43 14.62 4.39
N LYS A 33 22.93 15.18 5.50
CA LYS A 33 24.02 14.53 6.24
C LYS A 33 23.58 13.08 6.48
N ARG A 34 24.44 12.12 6.11
CA ARG A 34 24.23 10.72 6.42
C ARG A 34 24.21 10.62 7.94
N ASN A 35 23.04 10.42 8.50
CA ASN A 35 22.90 10.20 9.93
C ASN A 35 22.82 8.69 10.15
N ILE A 36 23.53 8.20 11.15
CA ILE A 36 23.34 6.82 11.62
C ILE A 36 21.92 6.76 12.19
N ALA A 37 21.22 5.63 12.08
CA ALA A 37 19.92 5.42 12.72
C ALA A 37 19.91 5.58 14.27
N GLU A 38 21.03 5.98 14.89
CA GLU A 38 21.35 5.92 16.32
C GLU A 38 21.00 7.16 17.18
N ASP A 39 20.20 8.12 16.72
CA ASP A 39 19.88 9.31 17.55
C ASP A 39 18.91 9.03 18.73
N GLY A 40 18.67 7.76 19.11
CA GLY A 40 17.84 7.36 20.24
C GLY A 40 18.61 6.45 21.21
N SER A 41 18.57 6.75 22.51
CA SER A 41 19.39 6.15 23.58
C SER A 41 19.03 4.70 23.98
N GLY A 42 18.68 3.83 23.03
CA GLY A 42 18.30 2.43 23.30
C GLY A 42 18.53 1.49 22.11
N ALA A 43 18.62 0.18 22.39
CA ALA A 43 18.71 -0.84 21.34
C ALA A 43 17.42 -0.88 20.51
N GLN A 44 17.53 -0.75 19.19
CA GLN A 44 16.38 -0.73 18.27
C GLN A 44 15.89 -2.15 17.95
N SER A 45 14.57 -2.35 17.91
CA SER A 45 13.97 -3.61 17.48
C SER A 45 13.94 -3.75 15.94
N ALA A 46 13.74 -4.97 15.42
CA ALA A 46 13.53 -5.16 13.98
C ALA A 46 12.29 -4.40 13.46
N PHE A 47 11.30 -4.15 14.31
CA PHE A 47 10.14 -3.35 13.98
C PHE A 47 10.51 -1.87 13.80
N ASP A 48 11.31 -1.31 14.69
CA ASP A 48 11.73 0.10 14.62
C ASP A 48 12.53 0.39 13.36
N ILE A 49 13.52 -0.47 13.05
CA ILE A 49 14.31 -0.34 11.82
C ILE A 49 13.42 -0.53 10.58
N TYR A 50 12.47 -1.49 10.60
CA TYR A 50 11.53 -1.67 9.50
C TYR A 50 10.72 -0.39 9.25
N SER A 51 10.20 0.25 10.29
CA SER A 51 9.43 1.49 10.18
C SER A 51 10.27 2.68 9.70
N GLN A 52 11.51 2.82 10.17
CA GLN A 52 12.44 3.84 9.68
C GLN A 52 12.79 3.63 8.20
N LEU A 53 12.89 2.38 7.75
CA LEU A 53 13.11 2.06 6.35
C LEU A 53 11.87 2.39 5.49
N GLN A 54 10.65 2.17 6.00
CA GLN A 54 9.43 2.63 5.32
C GLN A 54 9.39 4.16 5.19
N GLU A 55 9.73 4.89 6.26
CA GLU A 55 9.87 6.36 6.23
C GLU A 55 10.88 6.79 5.18
N SER A 56 12.06 6.16 5.16
CA SER A 56 13.15 6.46 4.23
C SER A 56 12.75 6.20 2.78
N ALA A 57 11.89 5.21 2.53
CA ALA A 57 11.46 4.84 1.19
C ALA A 57 10.60 5.91 0.50
N THR A 58 9.90 6.75 1.28
CA THR A 58 9.02 7.81 0.74
C THR A 58 9.60 9.20 0.92
N SER A 59 10.30 9.47 2.02
CA SER A 59 10.96 10.76 2.27
C SER A 59 12.34 10.87 1.60
N PHE A 60 12.88 9.76 1.11
CA PHE A 60 14.28 9.63 0.68
C PHE A 60 15.29 10.03 1.77
N ASN A 61 14.93 9.88 3.05
CA ASN A 61 15.81 10.12 4.17
C ASN A 61 17.07 9.23 4.09
N THR A 62 18.24 9.82 4.32
CA THR A 62 19.55 9.19 4.17
C THR A 62 20.08 8.64 5.50
N LYS A 63 19.27 7.77 6.14
CA LYS A 63 19.68 7.07 7.37
C LYS A 63 20.38 5.74 7.05
N ALA A 64 21.61 5.58 7.53
CA ALA A 64 22.36 4.33 7.39
C ALA A 64 21.84 3.30 8.39
N VAL A 65 21.73 2.03 7.95
CA VAL A 65 21.37 0.91 8.81
C VAL A 65 22.65 0.16 9.19
N MET A 66 22.94 0.14 10.48
CA MET A 66 24.07 -0.59 11.06
C MET A 66 23.61 -1.99 11.49
N VAL A 67 24.53 -2.94 11.51
CA VAL A 67 24.28 -4.26 12.13
C VAL A 67 24.74 -4.20 13.58
N ASN A 68 23.95 -4.70 14.52
CA ASN A 68 24.22 -4.62 15.96
C ASN A 68 24.40 -3.18 16.50
N GLY A 69 23.83 -2.18 15.82
CA GLY A 69 23.97 -0.76 16.17
C GLY A 69 25.22 -0.09 15.60
N ASP A 70 26.37 -0.78 15.56
CA ASP A 70 27.67 -0.16 15.29
C ASP A 70 28.50 -0.81 14.18
N MET A 71 28.10 -1.97 13.65
CA MET A 71 28.90 -2.70 12.65
C MET A 71 28.59 -2.25 11.23
N ALA A 72 29.64 -1.88 10.49
CA ALA A 72 29.62 -1.56 9.06
C ALA A 72 30.28 -2.65 8.21
N ILE A 73 29.94 -2.68 6.91
CA ILE A 73 30.68 -3.46 5.91
C ILE A 73 32.05 -2.81 5.70
N ASP A 74 33.10 -3.61 5.56
CA ASP A 74 34.45 -3.12 5.30
C ASP A 74 34.50 -2.20 4.06
N GLY A 75 35.08 -1.01 4.21
CA GLY A 75 35.11 0.03 3.18
C GLY A 75 33.79 0.78 2.94
N MET A 76 32.76 0.59 3.77
CA MET A 76 31.44 1.24 3.68
C MET A 76 31.08 1.96 4.99
N GLU A 77 30.08 2.83 4.94
CA GLU A 77 29.57 3.57 6.11
C GLU A 77 28.32 2.94 6.74
N ALA A 78 27.82 1.83 6.17
CA ALA A 78 26.61 1.15 6.61
C ALA A 78 26.85 -0.36 6.81
N GLY A 79 26.09 -0.95 7.74
CA GLY A 79 26.03 -2.39 7.95
C GLY A 79 25.19 -3.13 6.91
N VAL A 80 24.27 -2.43 6.24
CA VAL A 80 23.46 -2.93 5.13
C VAL A 80 23.54 -1.96 3.95
N THR A 81 23.73 -2.48 2.73
CA THR A 81 23.80 -1.69 1.50
C THR A 81 22.92 -2.28 0.39
N TRP A 82 22.50 -1.42 -0.55
CA TRP A 82 21.61 -1.80 -1.65
C TRP A 82 22.24 -1.52 -3.01
N GLY A 83 22.24 -2.51 -3.90
CA GLY A 83 22.78 -2.41 -5.26
C GLY A 83 21.74 -2.73 -6.32
N ALA A 84 22.01 -2.35 -7.56
CA ALA A 84 21.13 -2.65 -8.68
C ALA A 84 21.89 -2.87 -9.98
N GLU A 85 21.26 -3.61 -10.90
CA GLU A 85 21.69 -3.75 -12.29
C GLU A 85 20.48 -3.65 -13.23
N LYS A 86 20.69 -3.03 -14.40
CA LYS A 86 19.67 -2.94 -15.44
C LYS A 86 20.20 -3.32 -16.81
N GLU A 87 19.59 -4.35 -17.38
CA GLU A 87 19.72 -4.71 -18.79
C GLU A 87 18.58 -4.09 -19.63
N ALA A 88 18.89 -3.57 -20.81
CA ALA A 88 17.91 -3.16 -21.83
C ALA A 88 18.56 -2.97 -23.22
N SER A 89 17.76 -2.67 -24.24
CA SER A 89 18.24 -2.44 -25.62
C SER A 89 17.62 -1.19 -26.25
N SER A 90 17.85 -0.02 -25.63
CA SER A 90 17.20 1.23 -26.03
C SER A 90 18.17 2.42 -26.11
N ALA A 91 17.93 3.35 -27.04
CA ALA A 91 18.66 4.62 -27.12
C ALA A 91 18.48 5.52 -25.88
N LEU A 92 17.51 5.21 -25.01
CA LEU A 92 17.23 5.93 -23.77
C LEU A 92 18.46 6.00 -22.84
N ILE A 93 19.38 5.03 -22.89
CA ILE A 93 20.65 5.07 -22.12
C ILE A 93 21.42 6.39 -22.31
N THR A 94 21.30 7.02 -23.49
CA THR A 94 21.98 8.30 -23.78
C THR A 94 21.60 9.44 -22.83
N ARG A 95 20.47 9.33 -22.13
CA ARG A 95 20.03 10.30 -21.13
C ARG A 95 20.79 10.20 -19.82
N VAL A 96 21.37 9.05 -19.51
CA VAL A 96 22.11 8.80 -18.26
C VAL A 96 23.61 8.59 -18.47
N MET A 97 24.02 8.12 -19.65
CA MET A 97 25.42 7.89 -19.99
C MET A 97 25.69 8.22 -21.45
N GLY A 98 26.94 8.46 -21.80
CA GLY A 98 27.36 8.66 -23.18
C GLY A 98 28.78 8.17 -23.42
N PRO A 99 29.21 8.04 -24.69
CA PRO A 99 30.61 7.78 -24.96
C PRO A 99 31.46 9.02 -24.62
N PRO A 100 32.75 8.85 -24.32
CA PRO A 100 33.66 9.96 -24.04
C PRO A 100 33.93 10.78 -25.31
N ASP A 101 34.47 11.97 -25.14
CA ASP A 101 34.88 12.88 -26.22
C ASP A 101 35.77 12.23 -27.29
N SER A 102 36.73 11.39 -26.89
CA SER A 102 37.61 10.63 -27.77
C SER A 102 36.84 9.71 -28.73
N SER A 103 35.74 9.12 -28.28
CA SER A 103 34.89 8.26 -29.13
C SER A 103 34.06 9.08 -30.12
N PHE A 104 33.63 10.28 -29.72
CA PHE A 104 32.99 11.24 -30.63
C PHE A 104 33.98 11.73 -31.70
N ALA A 105 35.21 12.06 -31.32
CA ALA A 105 36.27 12.43 -32.25
C ALA A 105 36.56 11.29 -33.23
N SER A 106 36.69 10.06 -32.73
CA SER A 106 36.90 8.87 -33.56
C SER A 106 35.75 8.65 -34.55
N MET A 107 34.49 8.73 -34.10
CA MET A 107 33.32 8.59 -34.96
C MET A 107 33.34 9.59 -36.11
N VAL A 108 33.60 10.87 -35.83
CA VAL A 108 33.65 11.93 -36.85
C VAL A 108 34.83 11.72 -37.80
N SER A 109 36.00 11.35 -37.28
CA SER A 109 37.19 11.07 -38.09
C SER A 109 37.03 9.85 -39.02
N GLY A 110 36.15 8.90 -38.67
CA GLY A 110 35.83 7.73 -39.49
C GLY A 110 34.89 8.01 -40.66
N LEU A 111 34.24 9.19 -40.70
CA LEU A 111 33.37 9.59 -41.81
C LEU A 111 34.20 9.99 -43.05
N SER A 112 33.63 9.75 -44.24
CA SER A 112 34.12 10.36 -45.48
C SER A 112 34.08 11.89 -45.38
N GLU A 113 34.92 12.57 -46.16
CA GLU A 113 35.04 14.04 -46.11
C GLU A 113 33.68 14.75 -46.30
N GLU A 114 32.89 14.29 -47.28
CA GLU A 114 31.54 14.81 -47.56
C GLU A 114 30.60 14.63 -46.36
N ASN A 115 30.52 13.42 -45.81
CA ASN A 115 29.67 13.10 -44.67
C ASN A 115 30.12 13.82 -43.40
N ARG A 116 31.44 13.96 -43.20
CA ARG A 116 32.03 14.70 -42.08
C ARG A 116 31.65 16.17 -42.16
N LYS A 117 31.81 16.81 -43.33
CA LYS A 117 31.42 18.20 -43.56
C LYS A 117 29.92 18.39 -43.32
N ALA A 118 29.09 17.49 -43.84
CA ALA A 118 27.63 17.53 -43.65
C ALA A 118 27.22 17.43 -42.17
N PHE A 119 27.82 16.51 -41.41
CA PHE A 119 27.53 16.33 -39.99
C PHE A 119 27.98 17.52 -39.15
N LEU A 120 29.24 17.95 -39.29
CA LEU A 120 29.78 19.04 -38.48
C LEU A 120 29.08 20.37 -38.77
N SER A 121 28.77 20.63 -40.03
CA SER A 121 27.99 21.81 -40.45
C SER A 121 26.60 21.82 -39.80
N ASP A 122 25.84 20.71 -39.90
CA ASP A 122 24.51 20.61 -39.29
C ASP A 122 24.56 20.72 -37.76
N PHE A 123 25.47 19.99 -37.12
CA PHE A 123 25.55 19.96 -35.66
C PHE A 123 25.90 21.33 -35.09
N LEU A 124 27.01 21.95 -35.53
CA LEU A 124 27.46 23.24 -34.99
C LEU A 124 26.48 24.38 -35.32
N HIS A 125 25.90 24.37 -36.52
CA HIS A 125 24.85 25.33 -36.89
C HIS A 125 23.63 25.21 -35.98
N ASN A 126 23.13 24.00 -35.72
CA ASN A 126 21.96 23.81 -34.86
C ASN A 126 22.28 23.91 -33.36
N TYR A 127 23.52 23.68 -32.95
CA TYR A 127 23.95 23.82 -31.56
C TYR A 127 24.04 25.30 -31.13
N THR A 128 24.42 26.19 -32.03
CA THR A 128 24.60 27.63 -31.75
C THR A 128 23.29 28.42 -31.76
N LYS A 129 22.21 27.88 -32.33
CA LYS A 129 20.87 28.47 -32.30
C LYS A 129 20.34 28.63 -30.87
N ASN A 130 19.56 29.69 -30.63
CA ASN A 130 18.91 29.92 -29.34
C ASN A 130 17.53 29.24 -29.24
N ALA A 131 16.84 29.02 -30.36
CA ALA A 131 15.50 28.42 -30.42
C ALA A 131 15.47 27.24 -31.40
N ASN A 132 14.72 26.18 -31.07
CA ASN A 132 14.64 24.92 -31.82
C ASN A 132 16.02 24.25 -32.07
N ALA A 133 16.99 24.54 -31.21
CA ALA A 133 18.41 24.18 -31.33
C ALA A 133 18.72 22.79 -30.78
N TYR A 134 19.97 22.32 -30.90
CA TYR A 134 20.39 21.02 -30.35
C TYR A 134 20.68 21.04 -28.84
N ARG A 135 20.85 22.23 -28.24
CA ARG A 135 21.07 22.40 -26.79
C ARG A 135 19.86 22.92 -26.01
N THR A 136 18.92 23.61 -26.67
CA THR A 136 17.77 24.23 -26.00
C THR A 136 16.46 23.46 -26.20
N PHE A 137 15.66 23.38 -25.15
CA PHE A 137 14.31 22.80 -25.21
C PHE A 137 13.40 23.34 -24.10
N LYS A 138 12.12 22.98 -24.13
CA LYS A 138 11.18 23.21 -23.03
C LYS A 138 10.82 21.90 -22.37
N THR A 139 10.76 21.87 -21.04
CA THR A 139 10.27 20.72 -20.28
C THR A 139 8.76 20.53 -20.48
N GLU A 140 8.20 19.41 -20.00
CA GLU A 140 6.75 19.17 -20.01
C GLU A 140 5.97 20.26 -19.25
N GLN A 141 6.62 20.89 -18.26
CA GLN A 141 6.09 22.00 -17.45
C GLN A 141 6.30 23.38 -18.11
N GLY A 142 6.85 23.44 -19.33
CA GLY A 142 7.07 24.66 -20.07
C GLY A 142 8.32 25.46 -19.67
N VAL A 143 9.16 24.93 -18.79
CA VAL A 143 10.43 25.56 -18.36
C VAL A 143 11.44 25.48 -19.50
N ARG A 144 12.05 26.60 -19.87
CA ARG A 144 13.13 26.62 -20.87
C ARG A 144 14.42 26.11 -20.23
N VAL A 145 15.08 25.19 -20.90
CA VAL A 145 16.40 24.66 -20.55
C VAL A 145 17.39 25.03 -21.66
N ASP A 146 18.57 25.52 -21.29
CA ASP A 146 19.74 25.71 -22.15
C ASP A 146 20.91 24.90 -21.58
N LEU A 147 21.23 23.77 -22.23
CA LEU A 147 22.25 22.86 -21.74
C LEU A 147 23.67 23.44 -21.76
N ALA A 148 23.91 24.59 -22.39
CA ALA A 148 25.20 25.28 -22.28
C ALA A 148 25.41 25.97 -20.92
N THR A 149 24.33 26.26 -20.18
CA THR A 149 24.37 27.00 -18.92
C THR A 149 23.76 26.26 -17.74
N ASP A 150 22.84 25.34 -17.99
CA ASP A 150 22.01 24.73 -16.95
C ASP A 150 22.54 23.36 -16.48
N VAL A 151 23.64 22.87 -17.07
CA VAL A 151 24.27 21.60 -16.66
C VAL A 151 25.08 21.81 -15.38
N THR A 152 24.87 20.95 -14.41
CA THR A 152 25.60 20.90 -13.14
C THR A 152 26.14 19.49 -12.91
N ASP A 153 27.28 19.37 -12.23
CA ASP A 153 27.71 18.08 -11.69
C ASP A 153 26.86 17.68 -10.48
N PHE A 154 27.11 16.47 -9.94
CA PHE A 154 26.34 15.96 -8.80
C PHE A 154 26.53 16.76 -7.49
N GLU A 155 27.55 17.63 -7.41
CA GLU A 155 27.77 18.55 -6.28
C GLU A 155 27.08 19.91 -6.49
N GLY A 156 26.46 20.11 -7.65
CA GLY A 156 25.77 21.35 -8.01
C GLY A 156 26.67 22.40 -8.66
N ASN A 157 27.93 22.07 -8.98
CA ASN A 157 28.81 23.02 -9.67
C ASN A 157 28.43 23.14 -11.14
N ALA A 158 28.28 24.37 -11.63
CA ALA A 158 27.94 24.63 -13.03
C ALA A 158 29.04 24.14 -13.98
N LYS A 159 28.63 23.45 -15.05
CA LYS A 159 29.49 23.04 -16.17
C LYS A 159 29.03 23.79 -17.42
N LEU A 160 29.87 24.70 -17.90
CA LEU A 160 29.48 25.69 -18.90
C LEU A 160 30.14 25.40 -20.24
N ILE A 161 29.39 25.60 -21.32
CA ILE A 161 29.94 25.70 -22.67
C ILE A 161 30.07 27.19 -23.01
N ASP A 162 31.29 27.65 -23.22
CA ASP A 162 31.55 29.03 -23.64
C ASP A 162 31.07 29.23 -25.09
N MET A 163 29.89 29.82 -25.20
CA MET A 163 29.25 30.03 -26.49
C MET A 163 29.97 31.05 -27.37
N ASP A 164 30.79 31.94 -26.81
CA ASP A 164 31.51 32.93 -27.59
C ASP A 164 32.60 32.29 -28.45
N GLN A 165 33.17 31.16 -28.00
CA GLN A 165 34.12 30.36 -28.79
C GLN A 165 33.50 29.70 -30.03
N LEU A 166 32.17 29.62 -30.09
CA LEU A 166 31.41 29.01 -31.17
C LEU A 166 30.60 30.04 -31.99
N ARG A 167 30.62 31.33 -31.65
CA ARG A 167 29.89 32.39 -32.36
C ARG A 167 30.74 33.02 -33.47
N GLY A 168 30.08 33.79 -34.35
CA GLY A 168 30.76 34.56 -35.40
C GLY A 168 31.17 33.76 -36.64
N ILE A 169 30.71 32.51 -36.76
CA ILE A 169 30.98 31.62 -37.91
C ILE A 169 29.67 31.22 -38.57
N ASP A 170 29.61 31.33 -39.89
CA ASP A 170 28.56 30.70 -40.68
C ASP A 170 28.91 29.24 -40.98
N TYR A 171 28.44 28.35 -40.10
CA TYR A 171 28.72 26.91 -40.18
C TYR A 171 28.16 26.23 -41.44
N GLN A 172 27.23 26.87 -42.18
CA GLN A 172 26.69 26.30 -43.42
C GLN A 172 27.66 26.45 -44.60
N THR A 173 28.52 27.48 -44.56
CA THR A 173 29.45 27.81 -45.65
C THR A 173 30.92 27.61 -45.27
N ALA A 174 31.23 27.36 -44.00
CA ALA A 174 32.59 27.14 -43.51
C ALA A 174 33.31 25.93 -44.15
N ASP A 175 34.62 26.06 -44.29
CA ASP A 175 35.50 24.98 -44.73
C ASP A 175 35.64 23.88 -43.66
N LEU A 176 35.94 22.65 -44.10
CA LEU A 176 35.99 21.49 -43.21
C LEU A 176 37.01 21.67 -42.07
N SER A 177 38.15 22.30 -42.33
CA SER A 177 39.18 22.56 -41.30
C SER A 177 38.64 23.45 -40.16
N VAL A 178 37.84 24.47 -40.49
CA VAL A 178 37.20 25.36 -39.49
C VAL A 178 36.14 24.58 -38.70
N LEU A 179 35.37 23.73 -39.37
CA LEU A 179 34.38 22.87 -38.72
C LEU A 179 35.03 21.88 -37.74
N GLU A 180 36.14 21.25 -38.13
CA GLU A 180 36.91 20.33 -37.29
C GLU A 180 37.53 21.03 -36.08
N GLU A 181 38.09 22.24 -36.26
CA GLU A 181 38.62 23.05 -35.16
C GLU A 181 37.53 23.36 -34.12
N LYS A 182 36.36 23.84 -34.57
CA LYS A 182 35.25 24.18 -33.66
C LYS A 182 34.60 22.97 -33.01
N TRP A 183 34.57 21.84 -33.70
CA TRP A 183 34.16 20.57 -33.12
C TRP A 183 35.10 20.12 -32.00
N ALA A 184 36.41 20.18 -32.22
CA ALA A 184 37.41 19.87 -31.19
C ALA A 184 37.27 20.80 -29.97
N LYS A 185 37.05 22.11 -30.22
CA LYS A 185 36.79 23.09 -29.15
C LYS A 185 35.52 22.77 -28.35
N TRP A 186 34.45 22.39 -29.04
CA TRP A 186 33.21 21.97 -28.38
C TRP A 186 33.42 20.73 -27.49
N LEU A 187 34.13 19.71 -28.00
CA LEU A 187 34.45 18.50 -27.24
C LEU A 187 35.29 18.81 -25.99
N GLU A 188 36.32 19.65 -26.12
CA GLU A 188 37.18 20.11 -25.02
C GLU A 188 36.33 20.70 -23.87
N MET A 189 35.38 21.60 -24.20
CA MET A 189 34.51 22.24 -23.21
C MET A 189 33.55 21.28 -22.51
N THR A 190 33.29 20.10 -23.08
CA THR A 190 32.37 19.12 -22.48
C THR A 190 33.00 18.31 -21.33
N GLN A 191 34.30 18.49 -21.06
CA GLN A 191 35.05 17.80 -20.01
C GLN A 191 34.88 16.27 -20.08
N GLY A 192 34.92 15.72 -21.31
CA GLY A 192 34.78 14.29 -21.55
C GLY A 192 33.36 13.73 -21.48
N LYS A 193 32.32 14.56 -21.28
CA LYS A 193 30.91 14.12 -21.15
C LYS A 193 29.97 14.80 -22.17
N PRO A 194 30.16 14.61 -23.49
CA PRO A 194 29.46 15.39 -24.50
C PRO A 194 27.93 15.27 -24.47
N MET A 195 27.39 14.10 -24.11
CA MET A 195 25.94 13.87 -24.09
C MET A 195 25.19 14.76 -23.08
N SER A 196 25.84 15.19 -22.00
CA SER A 196 25.24 16.10 -21.01
C SER A 196 24.80 17.43 -21.62
N PHE A 197 25.46 17.84 -22.71
CA PHE A 197 25.27 19.15 -23.34
C PHE A 197 24.33 19.11 -24.56
N VAL A 198 23.72 17.95 -24.84
CA VAL A 198 22.87 17.72 -26.01
C VAL A 198 21.47 17.30 -25.57
N LYS A 199 20.42 17.90 -26.16
CA LYS A 199 19.05 17.60 -25.73
C LYS A 199 18.62 16.15 -26.06
N PRO A 200 17.72 15.53 -25.28
CA PRO A 200 17.40 14.10 -25.41
C PRO A 200 16.95 13.62 -26.80
N SER A 201 16.20 14.45 -27.53
CA SER A 201 15.74 14.09 -28.88
C SER A 201 16.88 14.04 -29.90
N VAL A 202 17.96 14.80 -29.67
CA VAL A 202 19.17 14.80 -30.51
C VAL A 202 20.12 13.69 -30.09
N GLN A 203 20.26 13.43 -28.78
CA GLN A 203 21.00 12.27 -28.25
C GLN A 203 20.54 10.96 -28.91
N SER A 204 19.21 10.75 -29.02
CA SER A 204 18.68 9.56 -29.70
C SER A 204 18.99 9.53 -31.19
N LYS A 205 19.10 10.67 -31.88
CA LYS A 205 19.44 10.71 -33.31
C LYS A 205 20.92 10.43 -33.51
N LEU A 206 21.80 10.97 -32.67
CA LEU A 206 23.23 10.65 -32.62
C LEU A 206 23.45 9.14 -32.38
N PHE A 207 22.73 8.56 -31.41
CA PHE A 207 22.80 7.13 -31.11
C PHE A 207 22.42 6.24 -32.30
N LYS A 208 21.40 6.65 -33.08
CA LYS A 208 20.87 5.89 -34.21
C LYS A 208 21.56 6.20 -35.55
N GLY A 209 22.44 7.19 -35.61
CA GLY A 209 23.02 7.68 -36.87
C GLY A 209 22.00 8.34 -37.79
N GLN A 210 21.12 9.19 -37.22
CA GLN A 210 20.00 9.82 -37.93
C GLN A 210 20.16 11.35 -38.09
N LEU A 211 21.35 11.88 -37.81
CA LEU A 211 21.68 13.27 -38.13
C LEU A 211 22.31 13.33 -39.53
N PRO A 212 22.22 14.47 -40.24
CA PRO A 212 22.89 14.66 -41.53
C PRO A 212 24.36 14.26 -41.47
N GLY A 213 24.86 13.56 -42.49
CA GLY A 213 26.22 13.05 -42.55
C GLY A 213 26.51 11.81 -41.69
N LEU A 214 25.61 11.39 -40.80
CA LEU A 214 25.70 10.10 -40.10
C LEU A 214 24.88 9.03 -40.80
N ASP A 215 25.28 7.77 -40.62
CA ASP A 215 24.55 6.61 -41.13
C ASP A 215 24.50 5.46 -40.11
N SER A 216 23.84 4.35 -40.48
CA SER A 216 23.68 3.19 -39.61
C SER A 216 24.97 2.41 -39.34
N ASN A 217 26.05 2.69 -40.06
CA ASN A 217 27.39 2.14 -39.86
C ASN A 217 28.29 3.08 -39.06
N ASN A 218 28.06 4.39 -39.18
CA ASN A 218 28.79 5.46 -38.52
C ASN A 218 27.92 6.16 -37.48
N ASN A 219 27.71 5.48 -36.35
CA ASN A 219 26.93 6.01 -35.22
C ASN A 219 27.57 5.67 -33.89
N ILE A 220 27.12 6.36 -32.85
CA ILE A 220 27.64 6.20 -31.49
C ILE A 220 27.43 4.79 -30.95
N LYS A 221 26.32 4.12 -31.31
CA LYS A 221 26.05 2.74 -30.89
C LYS A 221 27.15 1.76 -31.34
N LYS A 222 27.74 2.00 -32.52
CA LYS A 222 28.80 1.15 -33.09
C LYS A 222 30.21 1.68 -32.81
N ALA A 223 30.37 3.00 -32.69
CA ALA A 223 31.67 3.65 -32.51
C ALA A 223 32.28 3.46 -31.11
N ALA A 224 31.47 3.11 -30.09
CA ALA A 224 31.95 2.95 -28.73
C ALA A 224 31.36 1.70 -28.06
N SER A 225 32.23 0.86 -27.48
CA SER A 225 31.83 -0.18 -26.52
C SER A 225 31.18 0.48 -25.31
N TYR A 226 30.04 -0.03 -24.83
CA TYR A 226 29.39 0.46 -23.61
C TYR A 226 30.33 0.44 -22.39
N THR A 227 31.36 -0.40 -22.41
CA THR A 227 32.41 -0.47 -21.37
C THR A 227 33.16 0.85 -21.18
N ASN A 228 33.27 1.67 -22.23
CA ASN A 228 33.98 2.94 -22.18
C ASN A 228 33.05 4.13 -21.95
N TRP A 229 31.74 3.90 -21.81
CA TRP A 229 30.78 4.99 -21.63
C TRP A 229 30.92 5.58 -20.23
N VAL A 230 30.77 6.90 -20.16
CA VAL A 230 30.84 7.68 -18.93
C VAL A 230 29.45 8.16 -18.53
N PRO A 231 29.14 8.23 -17.21
CA PRO A 231 27.91 8.85 -16.74
C PRO A 231 27.84 10.33 -17.14
N ASN A 232 26.66 10.78 -17.58
CA ASN A 232 26.39 12.20 -17.81
C ASN A 232 26.55 12.99 -16.49
N PHE A 233 26.75 14.30 -16.57
CA PHE A 233 26.81 15.16 -15.39
C PHE A 233 25.52 15.10 -14.55
N GLY A 234 25.66 15.33 -13.24
CA GLY A 234 24.54 15.37 -12.30
C GLY A 234 24.26 14.01 -11.66
N PRO A 235 22.98 13.63 -11.42
CA PRO A 235 22.65 12.42 -10.68
C PRO A 235 23.20 11.10 -11.28
N ALA A 236 23.48 11.06 -12.58
CA ALA A 236 24.11 9.87 -13.17
C ALA A 236 25.53 9.63 -12.61
N GLU A 237 26.29 10.67 -12.27
CA GLU A 237 27.60 10.53 -11.62
C GLU A 237 27.47 10.03 -10.19
N LYS A 238 26.40 10.43 -9.49
CA LYS A 238 26.07 9.94 -8.14
C LYS A 238 25.76 8.45 -8.17
N TYR A 239 24.98 7.97 -9.13
CA TYR A 239 24.38 6.63 -9.07
C TYR A 239 24.99 5.57 -9.97
N VAL A 240 25.51 5.94 -11.15
CA VAL A 240 25.99 4.97 -12.14
C VAL A 240 27.47 4.69 -11.92
N ARG A 241 27.84 3.40 -11.84
CA ARG A 241 29.23 2.97 -11.72
C ARG A 241 29.86 2.79 -13.09
N ASP A 242 29.26 1.91 -13.88
CA ASP A 242 29.76 1.53 -15.21
C ASP A 242 28.63 0.93 -16.06
N SER A 243 28.92 0.68 -17.34
CA SER A 243 28.05 -0.10 -18.22
C SER A 243 28.85 -1.05 -19.09
N HIS A 244 28.20 -2.09 -19.63
CA HIS A 244 28.82 -3.02 -20.56
C HIS A 244 27.81 -3.55 -21.58
N GLY A 245 28.30 -4.22 -22.62
CA GLY A 245 27.45 -4.79 -23.66
C GLY A 245 26.81 -6.11 -23.22
N HIS A 246 25.52 -6.26 -23.48
CA HIS A 246 24.76 -7.47 -23.21
C HIS A 246 24.41 -8.20 -24.51
N GLY A 247 24.65 -9.52 -24.58
CA GLY A 247 24.26 -10.37 -25.71
C GLY A 247 25.18 -10.35 -26.95
N GLY A 248 26.50 -10.15 -26.80
CA GLY A 248 27.48 -10.46 -27.87
C GLY A 248 28.13 -9.30 -28.63
N GLY A 249 28.02 -8.04 -28.18
CA GLY A 249 28.75 -6.91 -28.78
C GLY A 249 28.14 -6.38 -30.10
N VAL A 250 28.59 -5.16 -30.47
CA VAL A 250 28.19 -4.32 -31.63
C VAL A 250 26.83 -4.67 -32.26
N GLY A 251 25.74 -4.36 -31.56
CA GLY A 251 24.37 -4.63 -32.02
C GLY A 251 23.40 -4.97 -30.90
N GLY A 252 23.91 -5.61 -29.84
CA GLY A 252 23.18 -6.03 -28.63
C GLY A 252 22.72 -4.91 -27.69
N GLY A 253 22.19 -5.31 -26.54
CA GLY A 253 21.72 -4.43 -25.47
C GLY A 253 22.87 -3.85 -24.63
N TRP A 254 22.52 -3.01 -23.67
CA TRP A 254 23.39 -2.48 -22.63
C TRP A 254 22.99 -3.03 -21.26
N GLU A 255 23.96 -3.12 -20.37
CA GLU A 255 23.78 -3.43 -18.96
C GLU A 255 24.46 -2.33 -18.14
N ILE A 256 23.72 -1.72 -17.22
CA ILE A 256 24.22 -0.68 -16.31
C ILE A 256 24.37 -1.27 -14.92
N ASN A 257 25.54 -1.05 -14.31
CA ASN A 257 25.78 -1.33 -12.90
C ASN A 257 25.69 -0.03 -12.10
N PHE A 258 24.87 -0.04 -11.06
CA PHE A 258 24.75 1.09 -10.15
C PHE A 258 25.77 0.96 -9.02
N LYS A 259 26.18 2.10 -8.45
CA LYS A 259 26.97 2.13 -7.22
C LYS A 259 26.13 1.56 -6.06
N PRO A 260 26.74 0.85 -5.09
CA PRO A 260 26.04 0.47 -3.87
C PRO A 260 25.61 1.72 -3.09
N MET A 261 24.33 1.78 -2.73
CA MET A 261 23.76 2.83 -1.90
C MET A 261 23.90 2.44 -0.43
N GLN A 262 24.34 3.39 0.40
CA GLN A 262 24.58 3.18 1.84
C GLN A 262 23.29 3.23 2.64
N THR A 263 22.25 3.83 2.08
CA THR A 263 20.96 4.03 2.73
C THR A 263 19.83 3.57 1.81
N TYR A 264 18.73 3.13 2.41
CA TYR A 264 17.58 2.66 1.64
C TYR A 264 16.85 3.83 0.94
N GLY A 265 16.84 5.02 1.56
CA GLY A 265 16.29 6.23 0.95
C GLY A 265 17.03 6.64 -0.33
N GLU A 266 18.37 6.63 -0.32
CA GLU A 266 19.17 6.88 -1.54
C GLU A 266 18.92 5.82 -2.62
N PHE A 267 18.67 4.57 -2.23
CA PHE A 267 18.35 3.50 -3.16
C PHE A 267 16.99 3.71 -3.85
N GLU A 268 15.95 4.05 -3.10
CA GLU A 268 14.64 4.37 -3.66
C GLU A 268 14.69 5.66 -4.52
N GLU A 269 15.47 6.67 -4.09
CA GLU A 269 15.74 7.89 -4.87
C GLU A 269 16.39 7.55 -6.21
N MET A 270 17.43 6.71 -6.21
CA MET A 270 18.11 6.24 -7.41
C MET A 270 17.15 5.51 -8.36
N VAL A 271 16.32 4.60 -7.85
CA VAL A 271 15.34 3.87 -8.67
C VAL A 271 14.30 4.83 -9.25
N ALA A 272 13.78 5.78 -8.47
CA ALA A 272 12.81 6.77 -8.92
C ALA A 272 13.41 7.70 -9.99
N TRP A 273 14.61 8.21 -9.77
CA TRP A 273 15.37 9.02 -10.73
C TRP A 273 15.58 8.26 -12.04
N PHE A 274 16.10 7.03 -11.98
CA PHE A 274 16.42 6.24 -13.16
C PHE A 274 15.17 6.01 -14.04
N ARG A 275 14.05 5.64 -13.40
CA ARG A 275 12.79 5.39 -14.10
C ARG A 275 12.22 6.65 -14.76
N THR A 276 12.38 7.80 -14.11
CA THR A 276 11.88 9.09 -14.56
C THR A 276 12.74 9.67 -15.68
N THR A 277 14.06 9.66 -15.52
CA THR A 277 15.00 10.11 -16.55
C THR A 277 14.83 9.33 -17.85
N LEU A 278 14.54 8.02 -17.76
CA LEU A 278 14.31 7.16 -18.91
C LEU A 278 12.83 7.06 -19.35
N LYS A 279 11.94 7.92 -18.86
CA LYS A 279 10.51 7.97 -19.25
C LYS A 279 10.34 8.00 -20.78
N ASN A 280 9.44 7.19 -21.30
CA ASN A 280 9.16 7.11 -22.74
C ASN A 280 7.65 7.15 -22.98
N THR A 281 7.21 7.98 -23.93
CA THR A 281 5.79 8.09 -24.35
C THR A 281 4.80 8.16 -23.17
N GLY A 282 5.09 9.03 -22.19
CA GLY A 282 4.23 9.21 -21.01
C GLY A 282 4.36 8.13 -19.94
N LYS A 283 5.06 7.02 -20.22
CA LYS A 283 5.25 5.90 -19.29
C LYS A 283 6.64 5.92 -18.65
N LEU A 284 6.70 5.71 -17.34
CA LEU A 284 7.96 5.52 -16.63
C LEU A 284 8.71 4.29 -17.16
N PHE A 285 10.04 4.35 -17.13
CA PHE A 285 10.85 3.19 -17.47
C PHE A 285 10.70 2.08 -16.42
N GLN A 286 11.03 0.85 -16.81
CA GLN A 286 11.04 -0.27 -15.88
C GLN A 286 12.16 -0.08 -14.85
N ALA A 287 11.91 -0.47 -13.59
CA ALA A 287 12.93 -0.53 -12.56
C ALA A 287 14.12 -1.43 -12.96
N PRO A 288 15.28 -1.30 -12.28
CA PRO A 288 16.37 -2.26 -12.34
C PRO A 288 15.88 -3.70 -12.20
N GLY A 289 16.42 -4.59 -13.05
CA GLY A 289 15.95 -5.98 -13.15
C GLY A 289 16.49 -6.84 -12.01
N HIS A 290 17.77 -6.64 -11.68
CA HIS A 290 18.40 -7.27 -10.52
C HIS A 290 18.62 -6.19 -9.46
N GLN A 291 18.31 -6.54 -8.21
CA GLN A 291 18.60 -5.72 -7.05
C GLN A 291 19.35 -6.59 -6.05
N ARG A 292 20.30 -6.00 -5.33
CA ARG A 292 21.13 -6.70 -4.36
C ARG A 292 21.04 -6.04 -3.01
N MET A 293 21.10 -6.86 -1.98
CA MET A 293 21.33 -6.40 -0.62
C MET A 293 22.56 -7.11 -0.07
N VAL A 294 23.49 -6.35 0.48
CA VAL A 294 24.72 -6.88 1.12
C VAL A 294 24.72 -6.40 2.55
N PHE A 295 25.06 -7.28 3.49
CA PHE A 295 25.17 -6.93 4.90
C PHE A 295 26.36 -7.63 5.57
N VAL A 296 26.93 -6.97 6.58
CA VAL A 296 27.95 -7.56 7.45
C VAL A 296 27.30 -8.62 8.35
N LYS A 297 27.97 -9.76 8.53
CA LYS A 297 27.44 -10.85 9.35
C LYS A 297 27.48 -10.47 10.83
N HIS A 298 26.30 -10.53 11.48
CA HIS A 298 26.18 -10.42 12.93
C HIS A 298 26.95 -11.57 13.63
N PRO A 299 27.67 -11.33 14.75
CA PRO A 299 28.47 -12.36 15.41
C PRO A 299 27.67 -13.60 15.82
N ASN A 300 26.42 -13.40 16.24
CA ASN A 300 25.48 -14.43 16.65
C ASN A 300 24.36 -14.65 15.60
N LEU A 301 24.65 -14.43 14.32
CA LEU A 301 23.65 -14.56 13.26
C LEU A 301 22.96 -15.93 13.29
N ASP A 302 21.63 -15.92 13.44
CA ASP A 302 20.82 -17.14 13.32
C ASP A 302 20.66 -17.51 11.83
N GLU A 303 21.59 -18.32 11.33
CA GLU A 303 21.63 -18.73 9.92
C GLU A 303 20.39 -19.55 9.51
N ALA A 304 19.84 -20.37 10.42
CA ALA A 304 18.69 -21.23 10.13
C ALA A 304 17.43 -20.39 9.91
N LYS A 305 17.21 -19.37 10.74
CA LYS A 305 16.09 -18.43 10.58
C LYS A 305 16.29 -17.46 9.43
N LEU A 306 17.52 -17.01 9.17
CA LEU A 306 17.83 -16.22 7.98
C LEU A 306 17.46 -17.00 6.70
N SER A 307 17.81 -18.28 6.63
CA SER A 307 17.44 -19.15 5.50
C SER A 307 15.91 -19.30 5.35
N GLU A 308 15.16 -19.38 6.45
CA GLU A 308 13.69 -19.37 6.42
C GLU A 308 13.14 -18.04 5.89
N VAL A 309 13.72 -16.91 6.27
CA VAL A 309 13.36 -15.59 5.69
C VAL A 309 13.60 -15.58 4.18
N TYR A 310 14.72 -16.11 3.69
CA TYR A 310 14.96 -16.24 2.24
C TYR A 310 13.95 -17.16 1.55
N LYS A 311 13.57 -18.28 2.18
CA LYS A 311 12.55 -19.21 1.68
C LYS A 311 11.18 -18.53 1.55
N ALA A 312 10.74 -17.81 2.58
CA ALA A 312 9.49 -17.07 2.56
C ALA A 312 9.51 -15.89 1.56
N ILE A 313 10.63 -15.16 1.44
CA ILE A 313 10.76 -14.09 0.43
C ILE A 313 10.71 -14.65 -0.99
N GLN A 314 11.42 -15.76 -1.26
CA GLN A 314 11.36 -16.42 -2.56
C GLN A 314 9.93 -16.85 -2.89
N ALA A 315 9.24 -17.47 -1.93
CA ALA A 315 7.84 -17.86 -2.08
C ALA A 315 6.95 -16.66 -2.41
N LEU A 316 7.12 -15.54 -1.69
CA LEU A 316 6.37 -14.31 -1.91
C LEU A 316 6.59 -13.76 -3.33
N ILE A 317 7.84 -13.73 -3.80
CA ILE A 317 8.18 -13.28 -5.17
C ILE A 317 7.48 -14.14 -6.23
N VAL A 318 7.44 -15.47 -6.03
CA VAL A 318 6.78 -16.39 -6.97
C VAL A 318 5.27 -16.21 -6.95
N VAL A 319 4.65 -16.14 -5.77
CA VAL A 319 3.22 -15.89 -5.57
C VAL A 319 2.79 -14.58 -6.23
N ASP A 320 3.45 -13.46 -5.90
CA ASP A 320 3.13 -12.16 -6.48
C ASP A 320 3.40 -12.13 -7.98
N GLY A 321 4.46 -12.80 -8.44
CA GLY A 321 4.81 -12.90 -9.86
C GLY A 321 3.75 -13.61 -10.70
N ILE A 322 3.21 -14.74 -10.22
CA ILE A 322 2.14 -15.49 -10.89
C ILE A 322 0.82 -14.71 -10.83
N GLN A 323 0.46 -14.18 -9.65
CA GLN A 323 -0.74 -13.37 -9.46
C GLN A 323 -0.76 -12.13 -10.38
N GLY A 324 0.39 -11.47 -10.53
CA GLY A 324 0.60 -10.26 -11.31
C GLY A 324 0.75 -10.49 -12.82
N LYS A 325 0.63 -11.73 -13.32
CA LYS A 325 0.85 -12.09 -14.74
C LYS A 325 2.23 -11.68 -15.27
N THR A 326 3.28 -11.79 -14.45
CA THR A 326 4.64 -11.39 -14.85
C THR A 326 5.28 -12.36 -15.85
N GLY A 327 4.76 -13.59 -15.94
CA GLY A 327 5.35 -14.67 -16.74
C GLY A 327 6.54 -15.35 -16.04
N ILE A 328 6.71 -15.16 -14.73
CA ILE A 328 7.82 -15.73 -13.94
C ILE A 328 7.91 -17.25 -14.09
N GLU A 329 6.78 -17.93 -14.25
CA GLU A 329 6.64 -19.37 -14.42
C GLU A 329 7.25 -19.91 -15.72
N LYS A 330 7.56 -19.01 -16.67
CA LYS A 330 8.20 -19.31 -17.97
C LYS A 330 9.54 -18.60 -18.17
N ALA A 331 9.78 -17.53 -17.43
CA ALA A 331 10.93 -16.67 -17.65
C ALA A 331 12.24 -17.45 -17.56
N ASN A 332 13.27 -16.98 -18.27
CA ASN A 332 14.61 -17.59 -18.34
C ASN A 332 15.37 -17.60 -17.00
N TYR A 333 14.73 -17.26 -15.87
CA TYR A 333 15.28 -17.54 -14.56
C TYR A 333 15.53 -19.05 -14.44
N LYS A 334 16.70 -19.44 -13.90
CA LYS A 334 17.14 -20.85 -13.99
C LYS A 334 16.22 -21.78 -13.17
N GLN A 335 15.82 -21.41 -11.95
CA GLN A 335 14.96 -22.23 -11.08
C GLN A 335 14.47 -21.48 -9.82
N VAL A 336 13.50 -22.05 -9.11
CA VAL A 336 13.21 -21.77 -7.68
C VAL A 336 14.21 -22.58 -6.85
N GLN A 337 14.86 -21.97 -5.85
CA GLN A 337 15.80 -22.69 -4.99
C GLN A 337 15.04 -23.69 -4.10
N SER A 338 15.63 -24.87 -3.86
CA SER A 338 15.15 -25.80 -2.84
C SER A 338 15.46 -25.27 -1.44
N ASP A 339 14.72 -25.74 -0.45
CA ASP A 339 14.92 -25.38 0.95
C ASP A 339 16.33 -25.77 1.44
N SER A 340 16.82 -26.93 1.02
CA SER A 340 18.21 -27.38 1.28
C SER A 340 19.26 -26.48 0.62
N GLY A 341 18.96 -25.93 -0.57
CA GLY A 341 19.82 -24.96 -1.23
C GLY A 341 19.89 -23.66 -0.45
N LEU A 342 18.76 -23.18 0.06
CA LEU A 342 18.68 -21.96 0.86
C LEU A 342 19.34 -22.11 2.24
N ALA A 343 19.26 -23.29 2.84
CA ALA A 343 19.94 -23.62 4.11
C ALA A 343 21.48 -23.49 4.03
N SER A 344 22.06 -23.59 2.83
CA SER A 344 23.52 -23.44 2.65
C SER A 344 24.01 -21.98 2.65
N LEU A 345 23.08 -21.02 2.61
CA LEU A 345 23.32 -19.58 2.41
C LEU A 345 24.17 -19.26 1.17
N TYR A 346 24.22 -20.17 0.19
CA TYR A 346 24.96 -20.00 -1.05
C TYR A 346 24.27 -20.76 -2.19
N THR A 347 23.72 -20.04 -3.15
CA THR A 347 22.93 -20.66 -4.22
C THR A 347 23.42 -20.25 -5.60
N SER A 348 23.05 -21.09 -6.58
CA SER A 348 23.18 -20.74 -8.00
C SER A 348 22.16 -19.65 -8.40
N ARG A 349 22.21 -19.17 -9.65
CA ARG A 349 21.20 -18.19 -10.13
C ARG A 349 19.80 -18.81 -10.06
N GLY A 350 18.82 -18.10 -9.51
CA GLY A 350 17.40 -18.48 -9.48
C GLY A 350 16.50 -17.26 -9.40
N VAL A 351 15.31 -17.40 -8.81
CA VAL A 351 14.44 -16.26 -8.41
C VAL A 351 15.21 -15.31 -7.50
N ILE A 352 15.94 -15.88 -6.55
CA ILE A 352 16.98 -15.23 -5.76
C ILE A 352 18.30 -15.98 -5.93
N ARG A 353 19.42 -15.30 -5.67
CA ARG A 353 20.74 -15.90 -5.52
C ARG A 353 21.35 -15.46 -4.19
N LEU A 354 21.80 -16.41 -3.39
CA LEU A 354 22.52 -16.16 -2.14
C LEU A 354 24.02 -16.20 -2.41
N GLU A 355 24.74 -15.21 -1.90
CA GLU A 355 26.18 -15.05 -2.04
C GLU A 355 26.80 -14.87 -0.64
N LYS A 356 28.01 -15.40 -0.44
CA LYS A 356 28.80 -15.21 0.78
C LYS A 356 29.74 -14.01 0.60
N ASP A 357 30.99 -14.12 1.06
CA ASP A 357 32.05 -13.10 1.06
C ASP A 357 32.56 -12.71 -0.35
N ARG A 358 31.66 -12.45 -1.29
CA ARG A 358 31.97 -11.98 -2.64
C ARG A 358 32.27 -10.47 -2.67
N TRP A 359 31.63 -9.73 -1.77
CA TRP A 359 31.61 -8.25 -1.81
C TRP A 359 32.60 -7.63 -0.81
N ALA A 360 32.68 -8.19 0.40
CA ALA A 360 33.71 -7.92 1.39
C ALA A 360 33.86 -9.14 2.31
N SER A 361 34.90 -9.17 3.15
CA SER A 361 35.05 -10.22 4.16
C SER A 361 33.91 -10.18 5.18
N ASN A 362 33.46 -11.34 5.64
CA ASN A 362 32.41 -11.48 6.65
C ASN A 362 31.08 -10.85 6.23
N THR A 363 30.69 -11.04 4.97
CA THR A 363 29.41 -10.53 4.42
C THR A 363 28.54 -11.64 3.86
N HIS A 364 27.23 -11.42 3.97
CA HIS A 364 26.24 -12.14 3.20
C HIS A 364 25.60 -11.19 2.20
N ALA A 365 25.17 -11.74 1.07
CA ALA A 365 24.42 -10.98 0.08
C ALA A 365 23.31 -11.82 -0.55
N VAL A 366 22.24 -11.13 -0.92
CA VAL A 366 21.15 -11.68 -1.71
C VAL A 366 20.97 -10.84 -2.96
N GLU A 367 20.90 -11.50 -4.11
CA GLU A 367 20.49 -10.92 -5.38
C GLU A 367 19.06 -11.33 -5.69
N PHE A 368 18.16 -10.36 -5.68
CA PHE A 368 16.79 -10.48 -6.15
C PHE A 368 16.77 -10.33 -7.67
N ARG A 369 16.49 -11.43 -8.38
CA ARG A 369 16.47 -11.46 -9.85
C ARG A 369 15.06 -11.35 -10.42
N ALA A 370 14.05 -11.53 -9.56
CA ALA A 370 12.64 -11.32 -9.86
C ALA A 370 11.96 -10.56 -8.70
N GLY A 371 10.73 -10.10 -8.91
CA GLY A 371 9.98 -9.35 -7.88
C GLY A 371 10.49 -7.92 -7.62
N THR A 372 11.45 -7.43 -8.40
CA THR A 372 12.08 -6.10 -8.26
C THR A 372 11.33 -4.99 -9.02
N LYS A 373 10.50 -5.38 -10.00
CA LYS A 373 9.71 -4.45 -10.84
C LYS A 373 8.44 -3.97 -10.15
N ASP A 374 7.92 -4.74 -9.21
CA ASP A 374 6.82 -4.33 -8.34
C ASP A 374 7.41 -3.69 -7.09
N ILE A 375 7.29 -2.36 -6.99
CA ILE A 375 7.83 -1.59 -5.86
C ILE A 375 7.20 -2.01 -4.53
N ARG A 376 5.94 -2.46 -4.52
CA ARG A 376 5.27 -2.92 -3.30
C ARG A 376 5.87 -4.22 -2.77
N ALA A 377 6.23 -5.13 -3.68
CA ALA A 377 6.92 -6.36 -3.30
C ALA A 377 8.37 -6.05 -2.90
N ALA A 378 9.11 -5.33 -3.74
CA ALA A 378 10.52 -4.99 -3.53
C ALA A 378 10.77 -4.29 -2.21
N ARG A 379 10.02 -3.21 -1.94
CA ARG A 379 10.11 -2.46 -0.70
C ARG A 379 9.85 -3.34 0.51
N PHE A 380 8.82 -4.18 0.46
CA PHE A 380 8.48 -5.05 1.58
C PHE A 380 9.60 -6.03 1.92
N TYR A 381 10.04 -6.87 0.97
CA TYR A 381 11.02 -7.93 1.32
C TYR A 381 12.42 -7.38 1.60
N GLN A 382 12.81 -6.25 0.99
CA GLN A 382 14.12 -5.63 1.27
C GLN A 382 14.15 -5.01 2.66
N THR A 383 13.09 -4.29 3.04
CA THR A 383 13.05 -3.63 4.35
C THR A 383 12.88 -4.62 5.49
N VAL A 384 12.09 -5.68 5.32
CA VAL A 384 11.97 -6.76 6.31
C VAL A 384 13.30 -7.50 6.49
N LEU A 385 13.96 -7.88 5.40
CA LEU A 385 15.23 -8.59 5.51
C LEU A 385 16.28 -7.68 6.16
N ALA A 386 16.39 -6.42 5.72
CA ALA A 386 17.33 -5.45 6.27
C ALA A 386 17.12 -5.24 7.78
N SER A 387 15.88 -5.09 8.24
CA SER A 387 15.61 -4.83 9.65
C SER A 387 15.91 -6.02 10.56
N ARG A 388 15.62 -7.25 10.10
CA ARG A 388 15.92 -8.48 10.85
C ARG A 388 17.43 -8.77 10.90
N VAL A 389 18.14 -8.63 9.79
CA VAL A 389 19.61 -8.86 9.79
C VAL A 389 20.37 -7.77 10.55
N ALA A 390 19.86 -6.54 10.56
CA ALA A 390 20.46 -5.43 11.30
C ALA A 390 20.42 -5.66 12.82
N THR A 391 19.33 -6.23 13.33
CA THR A 391 19.10 -6.43 14.77
C THR A 391 19.34 -7.86 15.25
N ASN A 392 19.52 -8.80 14.32
CA ASN A 392 19.51 -10.24 14.58
C ASN A 392 18.21 -10.74 15.25
N ASP A 393 17.10 -10.00 15.09
CA ASP A 393 15.79 -10.36 15.61
C ASP A 393 14.95 -11.11 14.55
N PHE A 394 14.93 -12.43 14.72
CA PHE A 394 14.11 -13.36 13.94
C PHE A 394 12.92 -13.90 14.74
N SER A 395 12.42 -13.13 15.71
CA SER A 395 11.22 -13.50 16.47
C SER A 395 10.04 -13.82 15.54
N GLY A 396 9.33 -14.90 15.87
CA GLY A 396 8.20 -15.42 15.10
C GLY A 396 8.56 -16.13 13.79
N ILE A 397 9.84 -16.30 13.47
CA ILE A 397 10.31 -17.07 12.29
C ILE A 397 10.80 -18.44 12.74
N ALA A 398 10.36 -19.50 12.05
CA ALA A 398 10.82 -20.87 12.27
C ALA A 398 12.21 -21.12 11.68
N ASP A 399 12.82 -22.24 12.03
CA ASP A 399 14.08 -22.64 11.39
C ASP A 399 13.78 -23.27 10.03
N VAL A 400 14.65 -23.04 9.04
CA VAL A 400 14.46 -23.59 7.68
C VAL A 400 14.33 -25.12 7.65
N GLY A 401 14.86 -25.81 8.67
CA GLY A 401 14.82 -27.26 8.82
C GLY A 401 13.56 -27.82 9.49
N ASP A 402 12.74 -26.97 10.13
CA ASP A 402 11.56 -27.42 10.88
C ASP A 402 10.43 -27.90 9.97
N TRP A 403 10.40 -27.39 8.73
CA TRP A 403 9.38 -27.74 7.75
C TRP A 403 9.88 -27.53 6.33
N THR A 404 9.31 -28.28 5.38
CA THR A 404 9.68 -28.21 3.97
C THR A 404 8.54 -27.61 3.17
N LEU A 405 8.81 -26.53 2.42
CA LEU A 405 7.91 -25.93 1.43
C LEU A 405 8.19 -26.48 0.02
N ASN A 406 9.47 -26.52 -0.36
CA ASN A 406 9.95 -26.96 -1.66
C ASN A 406 11.28 -27.73 -1.50
N ASP A 407 11.21 -29.05 -1.49
CA ASP A 407 12.39 -29.94 -1.40
C ASP A 407 13.23 -29.98 -2.69
N GLY A 408 12.75 -29.36 -3.77
CA GLY A 408 13.36 -29.42 -5.10
C GLY A 408 13.18 -30.77 -5.79
N GLN A 409 12.45 -31.70 -5.19
CA GLN A 409 12.01 -32.91 -5.85
C GLN A 409 10.79 -32.59 -6.71
N GLY A 410 10.69 -33.24 -7.88
CA GLY A 410 9.48 -33.13 -8.70
C GLY A 410 8.27 -33.73 -7.98
N TYR A 411 7.08 -33.33 -8.42
CA TYR A 411 5.83 -34.00 -8.04
C TYR A 411 5.59 -35.24 -8.92
N ASN A 412 4.86 -36.23 -8.41
CA ASN A 412 4.42 -37.40 -9.16
C ASN A 412 2.94 -37.71 -8.89
N ALA A 413 2.31 -38.44 -9.81
CA ALA A 413 0.87 -38.70 -9.77
C ALA A 413 0.43 -39.41 -8.48
N GLN A 414 1.16 -40.45 -8.05
CA GLN A 414 0.83 -41.23 -6.85
C GLN A 414 0.80 -40.36 -5.58
N LYS A 415 1.82 -39.52 -5.37
CA LYS A 415 1.90 -38.62 -4.20
C LYS A 415 0.79 -37.57 -4.24
N LEU A 416 0.49 -37.00 -5.41
CA LEU A 416 -0.59 -36.01 -5.55
C LEU A 416 -1.97 -36.65 -5.31
N ALA A 417 -2.20 -37.83 -5.87
CA ALA A 417 -3.42 -38.61 -5.69
C ALA A 417 -3.70 -38.88 -4.20
N GLN A 418 -2.70 -39.37 -3.47
CA GLN A 418 -2.82 -39.62 -2.04
C GLN A 418 -3.03 -38.32 -1.24
N LYS A 419 -2.28 -37.25 -1.55
CA LYS A 419 -2.31 -36.00 -0.79
C LYS A 419 -3.63 -35.25 -0.95
N PHE A 420 -4.19 -35.22 -2.16
CA PHE A 420 -5.35 -34.39 -2.53
C PHE A 420 -6.63 -35.17 -2.79
N ASP A 421 -6.63 -36.49 -2.56
CA ASP A 421 -7.80 -37.35 -2.70
C ASP A 421 -8.40 -37.31 -4.13
N VAL A 422 -7.55 -37.62 -5.11
CA VAL A 422 -7.92 -37.78 -6.52
C VAL A 422 -7.37 -39.10 -7.05
N SER A 423 -7.87 -39.60 -8.19
CA SER A 423 -7.27 -40.80 -8.79
C SER A 423 -5.89 -40.51 -9.36
N GLU A 424 -5.02 -41.53 -9.37
CA GLU A 424 -3.67 -41.42 -9.96
C GLU A 424 -3.73 -41.06 -11.45
N GLU A 425 -4.73 -41.57 -12.18
CA GLU A 425 -4.96 -41.23 -13.59
C GLU A 425 -5.26 -39.74 -13.79
N VAL A 426 -6.14 -39.16 -12.97
CA VAL A 426 -6.46 -37.73 -13.00
C VAL A 426 -5.23 -36.89 -12.66
N ALA A 427 -4.49 -37.28 -11.63
CA ALA A 427 -3.26 -36.59 -11.25
C ALA A 427 -2.22 -36.63 -12.39
N GLN A 428 -2.05 -37.78 -13.06
CA GLN A 428 -1.14 -37.91 -14.19
C GLN A 428 -1.55 -37.02 -15.37
N ARG A 429 -2.84 -36.99 -15.73
CA ARG A 429 -3.36 -36.12 -16.78
C ARG A 429 -3.13 -34.64 -16.48
N ALA A 430 -3.32 -34.21 -15.23
CA ALA A 430 -3.02 -32.84 -14.82
C ALA A 430 -1.53 -32.49 -14.98
N ILE A 431 -0.63 -33.42 -14.61
CA ILE A 431 0.83 -33.26 -14.81
C ILE A 431 1.16 -33.08 -16.29
N ASP A 432 0.60 -33.93 -17.16
CA ASP A 432 0.85 -33.90 -18.60
C ASP A 432 0.37 -32.59 -19.22
N ASN A 433 -0.79 -32.09 -18.78
CA ASN A 433 -1.34 -30.81 -19.24
C ASN A 433 -0.53 -29.60 -18.77
N ILE A 434 0.01 -29.63 -17.54
CA ILE A 434 0.94 -28.60 -17.03
C ILE A 434 2.23 -28.57 -17.85
N SER A 435 2.78 -29.74 -18.18
CA SER A 435 3.97 -29.87 -19.02
C SER A 435 3.71 -29.29 -20.41
N THR A 436 2.56 -29.63 -21.01
CA THR A 436 2.11 -29.11 -22.32
C THR A 436 1.89 -27.59 -22.29
N ALA A 437 1.47 -27.03 -21.15
CA ALA A 437 1.34 -25.58 -20.93
C ALA A 437 2.70 -24.84 -20.85
N ASN A 438 3.83 -25.57 -20.89
CA ASN A 438 5.20 -25.08 -20.76
C ASN A 438 5.40 -24.30 -19.43
N ILE A 439 4.86 -24.85 -18.35
CA ILE A 439 5.02 -24.34 -16.99
C ILE A 439 6.13 -25.14 -16.32
N LYS A 440 7.14 -24.46 -15.78
CA LYS A 440 8.27 -25.13 -15.11
C LYS A 440 7.79 -25.85 -13.84
N PRO A 441 8.21 -27.11 -13.57
CA PRO A 441 7.73 -27.89 -12.42
C PRO A 441 7.90 -27.17 -11.07
N THR A 442 9.04 -26.52 -10.84
CA THR A 442 9.29 -25.80 -9.57
C THR A 442 8.39 -24.59 -9.35
N PHE A 443 7.67 -24.13 -10.38
CA PHE A 443 6.73 -22.99 -10.32
C PHE A 443 5.28 -23.42 -10.18
N VAL A 444 5.00 -24.73 -10.09
CA VAL A 444 3.63 -25.24 -9.88
C VAL A 444 3.26 -25.07 -8.41
N LEU A 445 2.94 -23.83 -8.04
CA LEU A 445 2.60 -23.41 -6.68
C LEU A 445 1.57 -24.29 -5.97
N PRO A 446 0.48 -24.77 -6.62
CA PRO A 446 -0.49 -25.63 -5.94
C PRO A 446 0.12 -26.93 -5.39
N PHE A 447 1.24 -27.40 -5.97
CA PHE A 447 1.87 -28.66 -5.56
C PHE A 447 2.98 -28.50 -4.52
N TRP A 448 3.33 -27.27 -4.14
CA TRP A 448 4.23 -27.04 -3.01
C TRP A 448 3.59 -27.51 -1.70
N ASN A 449 4.39 -27.69 -0.67
CA ASN A 449 3.95 -28.30 0.58
C ASN A 449 3.28 -27.31 1.55
N TRP A 450 2.29 -26.55 1.07
CA TRP A 450 1.54 -25.59 1.89
C TRP A 450 0.69 -26.22 3.00
N THR A 451 0.28 -27.48 2.81
CA THR A 451 -0.60 -28.19 3.72
C THR A 451 0.15 -29.01 4.78
N ASP A 452 1.46 -28.78 4.94
CA ASP A 452 2.26 -29.38 6.00
C ASP A 452 1.70 -28.96 7.37
N GLU A 453 1.57 -29.90 8.30
CA GLU A 453 1.11 -29.63 9.66
C GLU A 453 2.12 -28.78 10.44
N ASN A 454 3.41 -28.88 10.09
CA ASN A 454 4.50 -28.09 10.67
C ASN A 454 4.64 -26.71 10.02
N ASN A 455 3.76 -26.32 9.08
CA ASN A 455 3.80 -24.98 8.51
C ASN A 455 3.57 -23.93 9.62
N PRO A 456 4.50 -22.98 9.85
CA PRO A 456 4.51 -22.14 11.04
C PRO A 456 3.51 -20.98 11.01
N PHE A 457 2.84 -20.72 9.87
CA PHE A 457 1.93 -19.58 9.72
C PHE A 457 0.58 -19.93 9.10
N LEU A 458 0.36 -21.18 8.67
CA LEU A 458 -0.94 -21.64 8.17
C LEU A 458 -1.58 -22.59 9.18
N GLY A 459 -2.64 -22.14 9.84
CA GLY A 459 -3.48 -22.92 10.72
C GLY A 459 -4.35 -23.96 10.01
N THR A 460 -5.00 -24.79 10.80
CA THR A 460 -5.76 -25.96 10.32
C THR A 460 -6.86 -25.61 9.30
N PRO A 461 -7.73 -24.60 9.53
CA PRO A 461 -8.78 -24.27 8.54
C PRO A 461 -8.19 -23.90 7.18
N LYS A 462 -7.12 -23.10 7.18
CA LYS A 462 -6.43 -22.66 5.98
C LYS A 462 -5.83 -23.81 5.19
N ARG A 463 -5.15 -24.75 5.86
CA ARG A 463 -4.59 -25.95 5.21
C ARG A 463 -5.70 -26.81 4.59
N LYS A 464 -6.84 -26.97 5.26
CA LYS A 464 -8.02 -27.67 4.74
C LYS A 464 -8.55 -26.96 3.47
N PHE A 465 -8.70 -25.64 3.49
CA PHE A 465 -9.11 -24.87 2.31
C PHE A 465 -8.12 -24.98 1.15
N LEU A 466 -6.81 -24.95 1.40
CA LEU A 466 -5.80 -25.12 0.35
C LEU A 466 -5.82 -26.53 -0.25
N LYS A 467 -6.08 -27.56 0.57
CA LYS A 467 -6.23 -28.94 0.08
C LYS A 467 -7.42 -29.05 -0.88
N SER A 468 -8.60 -28.54 -0.50
CA SER A 468 -9.79 -28.48 -1.36
C SER A 468 -9.53 -27.66 -2.64
N LEU A 469 -8.97 -26.46 -2.51
CA LEU A 469 -8.66 -25.61 -3.67
C LEU A 469 -7.67 -26.27 -4.64
N THR A 470 -6.71 -27.04 -4.12
CA THR A 470 -5.74 -27.75 -4.95
C THR A 470 -6.34 -29.00 -5.62
N LYS A 471 -7.25 -29.70 -4.94
CA LYS A 471 -8.03 -30.79 -5.54
C LYS A 471 -8.80 -30.30 -6.77
N ASP A 472 -9.54 -29.20 -6.64
CA ASP A 472 -10.27 -28.59 -7.75
C ASP A 472 -9.34 -28.15 -8.89
N PHE A 473 -8.14 -27.65 -8.56
CA PHE A 473 -7.14 -27.29 -9.56
C PHE A 473 -6.66 -28.53 -10.34
N ILE A 474 -6.42 -29.66 -9.67
CA ILE A 474 -5.99 -30.90 -10.31
C ILE A 474 -7.08 -31.42 -11.26
N LEU A 475 -8.33 -31.48 -10.80
CA LEU A 475 -9.47 -31.93 -11.60
C LEU A 475 -9.62 -31.09 -12.87
N GLN A 476 -9.65 -29.77 -12.74
CA GLN A 476 -9.82 -28.87 -13.88
C GLN A 476 -8.60 -28.83 -14.80
N MET A 477 -7.39 -29.02 -14.27
CA MET A 477 -6.20 -29.12 -15.08
C MET A 477 -6.19 -30.42 -15.91
N ALA A 478 -6.69 -31.53 -15.37
CA ALA A 478 -6.79 -32.82 -16.08
C ALA A 478 -7.80 -32.77 -17.24
N GLU A 479 -8.81 -31.91 -17.15
CA GLU A 479 -9.85 -31.71 -18.16
C GLU A 479 -9.45 -30.76 -19.30
N VAL A 480 -8.31 -30.07 -19.21
CA VAL A 480 -7.84 -29.19 -20.28
C VAL A 480 -7.56 -30.02 -21.54
N ASP A 481 -8.24 -29.68 -22.64
CA ASP A 481 -8.19 -30.38 -23.93
C ASP A 481 -7.62 -29.51 -25.07
N GLY A 482 -7.51 -28.19 -24.85
CA GLY A 482 -6.99 -27.21 -25.82
C GLY A 482 -6.50 -25.93 -25.16
N ASN A 483 -5.66 -25.16 -25.86
CA ASN A 483 -5.06 -23.92 -25.35
C ASN A 483 -4.38 -24.06 -23.97
N HIS A 484 -3.74 -25.21 -23.71
CA HIS A 484 -3.10 -25.58 -22.43
C HIS A 484 -2.32 -24.46 -21.77
N GLU A 485 -1.53 -23.71 -22.54
CA GLU A 485 -0.78 -22.56 -22.03
C GLU A 485 -1.68 -21.47 -21.43
N VAL A 486 -2.71 -21.03 -22.14
CA VAL A 486 -3.55 -19.91 -21.70
C VAL A 486 -4.41 -20.36 -20.53
N VAL A 487 -5.04 -21.54 -20.66
CA VAL A 487 -5.95 -22.11 -19.67
C VAL A 487 -5.19 -22.47 -18.39
N GLY A 488 -4.10 -23.22 -18.50
CA GLY A 488 -3.33 -23.67 -17.34
C GLY A 488 -2.71 -22.53 -16.52
N ARG A 489 -2.21 -21.48 -17.19
CA ARG A 489 -1.70 -20.28 -16.51
C ARG A 489 -2.80 -19.49 -15.81
N GLU A 490 -3.99 -19.43 -16.40
CA GLU A 490 -5.13 -18.75 -15.79
C GLU A 490 -5.65 -19.52 -14.57
N LEU A 491 -5.72 -20.86 -14.63
CA LEU A 491 -6.04 -21.71 -13.49
C LEU A 491 -5.04 -21.48 -12.34
N MET A 492 -3.73 -21.51 -12.62
CA MET A 492 -2.69 -21.27 -11.62
C MET A 492 -2.77 -19.86 -11.02
N ARG A 493 -3.03 -18.85 -11.85
CA ARG A 493 -3.21 -17.46 -11.39
C ARG A 493 -4.40 -17.33 -10.45
N ARG A 494 -5.54 -17.93 -10.80
CA ARG A 494 -6.76 -17.85 -9.98
C ARG A 494 -6.59 -18.61 -8.67
N TRP A 495 -6.01 -19.81 -8.69
CA TRP A 495 -5.62 -20.53 -7.47
C TRP A 495 -4.75 -19.66 -6.57
N THR A 496 -3.71 -19.03 -7.12
CA THR A 496 -2.79 -18.18 -6.37
C THR A 496 -3.52 -16.98 -5.75
N LYS A 497 -4.38 -16.31 -6.51
CA LYS A 497 -5.18 -15.17 -6.01
C LYS A 497 -6.13 -15.56 -4.89
N SER A 498 -6.87 -16.65 -5.07
CA SER A 498 -7.88 -17.10 -4.12
C SER A 498 -7.28 -17.72 -2.87
N SER A 499 -6.09 -18.33 -3.00
CA SER A 499 -5.31 -18.86 -1.87
C SER A 499 -4.87 -17.77 -0.89
N ASN A 500 -4.83 -16.49 -1.28
CA ASN A 500 -4.37 -15.36 -0.46
C ASN A 500 -2.97 -15.53 0.19
N LEU A 501 -2.15 -16.49 -0.25
CA LEU A 501 -0.86 -16.83 0.36
C LEU A 501 0.12 -15.64 0.41
N GLY A 502 0.02 -14.71 -0.55
CA GLY A 502 0.87 -13.51 -0.55
C GLY A 502 0.66 -12.61 0.65
N GLN A 503 -0.55 -12.57 1.25
CA GLN A 503 -0.79 -11.83 2.50
C GLN A 503 -0.29 -12.62 3.72
N GLU A 504 -0.50 -13.94 3.74
CA GLU A 504 0.00 -14.84 4.81
C GLU A 504 1.53 -14.73 4.94
N LEU A 505 2.24 -14.81 3.81
CA LEU A 505 3.70 -14.67 3.77
C LEU A 505 4.17 -13.29 4.23
N ARG A 506 3.43 -12.22 3.89
CA ARG A 506 3.77 -10.86 4.36
C ARG A 506 3.57 -10.73 5.87
N GLN A 507 2.52 -11.29 6.44
CA GLN A 507 2.31 -11.26 7.89
C GLN A 507 3.34 -12.12 8.64
N TYR A 508 3.73 -13.27 8.09
CA TYR A 508 4.76 -14.11 8.66
C TYR A 508 6.14 -13.42 8.65
N LEU A 509 6.49 -12.77 7.54
CA LEU A 509 7.76 -12.08 7.37
C LEU A 509 7.87 -10.79 8.21
N LYS A 510 6.79 -10.01 8.32
CA LYS A 510 6.81 -8.70 8.96
C LYS A 510 7.27 -8.81 10.43
N PRO A 511 8.25 -8.01 10.87
CA PRO A 511 8.59 -7.91 12.30
C PRO A 511 7.36 -7.51 13.13
N LYS A 512 7.20 -8.11 14.30
CA LYS A 512 6.08 -7.87 15.22
C LYS A 512 6.56 -7.12 16.45
N ARG A 513 5.66 -6.39 17.09
CA ARG A 513 5.91 -5.74 18.38
C ARG A 513 5.67 -6.76 19.50
N GLY A 514 6.55 -6.80 20.51
CA GLY A 514 6.46 -7.76 21.61
C GLY A 514 5.32 -7.45 22.60
N MET A 515 5.02 -8.39 23.50
CA MET A 515 4.00 -8.22 24.55
C MET A 515 4.39 -7.19 25.61
N GLU A 516 5.67 -7.10 25.99
CA GLU A 516 6.17 -6.08 26.92
C GLU A 516 5.83 -4.66 26.44
N MET A 517 6.01 -4.43 25.13
CA MET A 517 5.65 -3.18 24.49
C MET A 517 4.14 -2.92 24.50
N THR A 518 3.30 -3.95 24.52
CA THR A 518 1.83 -3.77 24.56
C THR A 518 1.39 -3.20 25.91
N GLU A 519 1.98 -3.69 27.00
CA GLU A 519 1.71 -3.21 28.37
C GLU A 519 2.11 -1.74 28.52
N ASP A 520 3.32 -1.38 28.08
CA ASP A 520 3.83 0.00 28.08
C ASP A 520 2.95 0.95 27.25
N LEU A 521 2.37 0.46 26.16
CA LEU A 521 1.61 1.27 25.21
C LEU A 521 0.12 1.40 25.54
N LEU A 522 -0.44 0.61 26.46
CA LEU A 522 -1.89 0.58 26.70
C LEU A 522 -2.35 1.67 27.68
N HIS A 523 -1.57 1.91 28.72
CA HIS A 523 -1.94 2.84 29.79
C HIS A 523 -1.52 4.26 29.44
N PHE A 524 -2.37 5.23 29.80
CA PHE A 524 -2.04 6.64 29.68
C PHE A 524 -1.86 7.25 31.06
N ASN A 525 -0.68 7.81 31.29
CA ASN A 525 -0.37 8.63 32.46
C ASN A 525 0.00 10.04 31.98
N PRO A 526 -0.69 11.09 32.44
CA PRO A 526 -0.36 12.45 32.04
C PRO A 526 1.06 12.80 32.52
N PRO A 527 1.89 13.44 31.67
CA PRO A 527 3.22 13.89 32.06
C PRO A 527 3.22 14.78 33.30
N SER A 528 4.30 14.73 34.09
CA SER A 528 4.49 15.61 35.25
C SER A 528 4.44 17.08 34.85
N GLY A 529 3.78 17.91 35.67
CA GLY A 529 3.69 19.35 35.45
C GLY A 529 2.47 19.83 34.64
N ARG A 530 1.60 18.92 34.17
CA ARG A 530 0.32 19.30 33.58
C ARG A 530 -0.63 19.83 34.65
N ALA A 531 -1.33 20.92 34.34
CA ALA A 531 -2.33 21.53 35.21
C ALA A 531 -3.64 20.73 35.14
N LEU A 532 -3.80 19.76 36.04
CA LEU A 532 -5.02 18.97 36.14
C LEU A 532 -6.02 19.63 37.10
N VAL A 533 -7.31 19.42 36.84
CA VAL A 533 -8.39 19.81 37.76
C VAL A 533 -8.32 19.02 39.06
N ALA A 534 -8.88 19.58 40.15
CA ALA A 534 -8.76 19.02 41.51
C ALA A 534 -9.28 17.58 41.67
N ASN A 535 -10.28 17.17 40.86
CA ASN A 535 -10.87 15.83 40.85
C ASN A 535 -10.67 15.18 39.48
N ALA A 536 -9.42 14.93 39.10
CA ALA A 536 -9.09 14.31 37.83
C ALA A 536 -9.71 12.90 37.74
N VAL A 537 -10.38 12.62 36.61
CA VAL A 537 -10.89 11.31 36.22
C VAL A 537 -9.73 10.43 35.77
N ASP A 538 -9.60 9.24 36.34
CA ASP A 538 -8.69 8.24 35.81
C ASP A 538 -9.27 7.62 34.53
N VAL A 539 -8.73 8.02 33.40
CA VAL A 539 -9.17 7.57 32.08
C VAL A 539 -8.82 6.11 31.79
N ASN A 540 -7.93 5.50 32.57
CA ASN A 540 -7.61 4.08 32.41
C ASN A 540 -8.75 3.18 32.88
N ASN A 541 -9.66 3.69 33.72
CA ASN A 541 -10.83 2.98 34.23
C ASN A 541 -12.11 3.27 33.42
N ILE A 542 -12.01 3.99 32.30
CA ILE A 542 -13.16 4.21 31.41
C ILE A 542 -13.32 2.99 30.51
N ASP A 543 -14.50 2.36 30.56
CA ASP A 543 -14.83 1.24 29.69
C ASP A 543 -14.83 1.64 28.22
N LEU A 544 -14.19 0.80 27.41
CA LEU A 544 -14.18 0.91 25.95
C LEU A 544 -14.84 -0.34 25.35
N GLY A 545 -15.54 -0.16 24.24
CA GLY A 545 -15.99 -1.26 23.38
C GLY A 545 -15.15 -1.28 22.11
N ILE A 546 -14.39 -2.34 21.89
CA ILE A 546 -13.53 -2.48 20.72
C ILE A 546 -14.19 -3.45 19.74
N GLU A 547 -14.07 -3.18 18.46
CA GLU A 547 -14.40 -4.14 17.42
C GLU A 547 -13.11 -4.50 16.70
N TYR A 548 -12.74 -5.78 16.75
CA TYR A 548 -11.64 -6.30 15.96
C TYR A 548 -12.19 -6.91 14.68
N SER A 549 -11.52 -6.74 13.54
CA SER A 549 -11.92 -7.41 12.31
C SER A 549 -10.76 -8.11 11.61
N GLY A 550 -11.07 -9.22 10.96
CA GLY A 550 -10.13 -9.92 10.09
C GLY A 550 -10.80 -10.47 8.84
N ARG A 551 -10.03 -10.62 7.77
CA ARG A 551 -10.49 -11.23 6.53
C ARG A 551 -10.60 -12.74 6.67
N LEU A 552 -11.53 -13.31 5.92
CA LEU A 552 -11.65 -14.75 5.75
C LEU A 552 -10.36 -15.36 5.15
N PRO A 553 -10.06 -16.64 5.45
CA PRO A 553 -8.85 -17.31 4.98
C PRO A 553 -8.74 -17.42 3.45
N LEU A 554 -9.85 -17.48 2.72
CA LEU A 554 -9.85 -17.46 1.25
C LEU A 554 -10.25 -16.08 0.72
N ARG A 555 -9.65 -15.71 -0.42
CA ARG A 555 -10.03 -14.50 -1.14
C ARG A 555 -11.10 -14.82 -2.18
N LEU A 556 -12.19 -14.06 -2.17
CA LEU A 556 -13.25 -14.11 -3.17
C LEU A 556 -12.69 -13.97 -4.61
N ASP A 557 -13.07 -14.89 -5.48
CA ASP A 557 -13.05 -14.72 -6.94
C ASP A 557 -14.48 -14.75 -7.47
N ALA A 558 -14.92 -13.64 -8.05
CA ALA A 558 -16.27 -13.49 -8.58
C ALA A 558 -16.26 -12.72 -9.91
N ASN A 559 -17.17 -13.08 -10.80
CA ASN A 559 -17.40 -12.40 -12.05
C ASN A 559 -18.40 -11.26 -11.83
N PHE A 560 -18.09 -10.12 -12.42
CA PHE A 560 -18.93 -8.92 -12.41
C PHE A 560 -19.08 -8.39 -13.83
N THR A 561 -20.07 -7.53 -14.05
CA THR A 561 -20.21 -6.80 -15.32
C THR A 561 -18.91 -6.06 -15.68
N GLN A 562 -18.60 -6.02 -16.99
CA GLN A 562 -17.38 -5.40 -17.48
C GLN A 562 -17.37 -3.90 -17.17
N GLU A 563 -18.49 -3.24 -17.42
CA GLU A 563 -18.73 -1.83 -17.12
C GLU A 563 -19.59 -1.64 -15.86
N ARG A 564 -19.51 -0.45 -15.27
CA ARG A 564 -20.47 0.00 -14.25
C ARG A 564 -21.82 0.23 -14.94
N LEU A 565 -22.89 -0.16 -14.26
CA LEU A 565 -24.26 0.03 -14.74
C LEU A 565 -24.76 1.44 -14.41
N ALA A 566 -26.03 1.73 -14.72
CA ALA A 566 -26.62 3.05 -14.55
C ALA A 566 -26.57 3.58 -13.10
N ASP A 567 -26.50 2.68 -12.11
CA ASP A 567 -26.34 3.01 -10.69
C ASP A 567 -24.88 3.28 -10.27
N GLY A 568 -23.95 3.27 -11.23
CA GLY A 568 -22.52 3.44 -11.00
C GLY A 568 -21.84 2.23 -10.36
N GLN A 569 -22.51 1.07 -10.23
CA GLN A 569 -21.96 -0.14 -9.64
C GLN A 569 -21.72 -1.22 -10.70
N LYS A 570 -20.79 -2.14 -10.42
CA LYS A 570 -20.68 -3.37 -11.22
C LYS A 570 -21.61 -4.41 -10.61
N ALA A 571 -22.43 -5.04 -11.43
CA ALA A 571 -23.31 -6.10 -10.92
C ALA A 571 -22.56 -7.42 -10.83
N TRP A 572 -22.84 -8.17 -9.77
CA TRP A 572 -22.37 -9.54 -9.61
C TRP A 572 -23.07 -10.46 -10.61
N LEU A 573 -22.30 -11.37 -11.18
CA LEU A 573 -22.77 -12.31 -12.18
C LEU A 573 -22.68 -13.76 -11.71
N SER A 574 -21.57 -14.11 -11.06
CA SER A 574 -21.34 -15.44 -10.48
C SER A 574 -20.17 -15.39 -9.52
N THR A 575 -20.18 -16.28 -8.53
CA THR A 575 -19.03 -16.54 -7.66
C THR A 575 -18.30 -17.76 -8.19
N ASN A 576 -16.99 -17.64 -8.45
CA ASN A 576 -16.18 -18.78 -8.86
C ASN A 576 -15.57 -19.47 -7.63
N ILE A 577 -15.08 -18.68 -6.67
CA ILE A 577 -14.40 -19.18 -5.46
C ILE A 577 -14.78 -18.32 -4.27
N ASP A 578 -15.35 -18.95 -3.24
CA ASP A 578 -15.55 -18.41 -1.91
C ASP A 578 -15.60 -19.56 -0.89
N ILE A 579 -15.71 -19.21 0.38
CA ILE A 579 -16.12 -20.13 1.45
C ILE A 579 -17.64 -20.30 1.33
N ASN A 580 -18.12 -21.54 1.30
CA ASN A 580 -19.57 -21.79 1.22
C ASN A 580 -20.26 -21.49 2.58
N PRO A 581 -21.60 -21.36 2.65
CA PRO A 581 -22.28 -21.00 3.89
C PRO A 581 -21.99 -21.93 5.08
N THR A 582 -21.92 -23.25 4.86
CA THR A 582 -21.68 -24.24 5.93
C THR A 582 -20.25 -24.19 6.46
N GLU A 583 -19.28 -24.02 5.56
CA GLU A 583 -17.88 -23.81 5.94
C GLU A 583 -17.70 -22.49 6.69
N ARG A 584 -18.47 -21.46 6.30
CA ARG A 584 -18.45 -20.16 6.96
C ARG A 584 -18.97 -20.27 8.38
N GLU A 585 -20.14 -20.89 8.58
CA GLU A 585 -20.69 -21.18 9.92
C GLU A 585 -19.69 -21.94 10.79
N SER A 586 -19.06 -22.98 10.23
CA SER A 586 -18.06 -23.77 10.94
C SER A 586 -16.83 -22.95 11.33
N LEU A 587 -16.34 -22.08 10.44
CA LEU A 587 -15.20 -21.20 10.72
C LEU A 587 -15.54 -20.17 11.80
N ILE A 588 -16.70 -19.50 11.73
CA ILE A 588 -17.12 -18.52 12.75
C ILE A 588 -17.23 -19.21 14.12
N ARG A 589 -17.84 -20.40 14.16
CA ARG A 589 -17.92 -21.19 15.39
C ARG A 589 -16.53 -21.56 15.93
N GLN A 590 -15.60 -21.98 15.06
CA GLN A 590 -14.24 -22.33 15.48
C GLN A 590 -13.48 -21.12 16.02
N VAL A 591 -13.60 -19.96 15.38
CA VAL A 591 -12.98 -18.71 15.87
C VAL A 591 -13.55 -18.34 17.25
N ALA A 592 -14.87 -18.47 17.44
CA ALA A 592 -15.49 -18.23 18.74
C ALA A 592 -15.01 -19.21 19.82
N LYS A 593 -14.80 -20.47 19.47
CA LYS A 593 -14.26 -21.49 20.37
C LYS A 593 -12.82 -21.18 20.77
N ASP A 594 -11.97 -20.93 19.78
CA ASP A 594 -10.55 -20.61 20.02
C ASP A 594 -10.40 -19.32 20.82
N LEU A 595 -11.27 -18.32 20.60
CA LEU A 595 -11.33 -17.10 21.40
C LEU A 595 -11.70 -17.41 22.86
N GLY A 596 -12.71 -18.25 23.09
CA GLY A 596 -13.10 -18.70 24.42
C GLY A 596 -11.94 -19.35 25.17
N GLU A 597 -11.26 -20.29 24.52
CA GLU A 597 -10.09 -21.00 25.07
C GLU A 597 -8.95 -20.04 25.44
N GLU A 598 -8.62 -19.09 24.55
CA GLU A 598 -7.58 -18.09 24.81
C GLU A 598 -7.97 -17.09 25.91
N LEU A 599 -9.26 -16.83 26.11
CA LEU A 599 -9.79 -16.03 27.23
C LEU A 599 -9.96 -16.83 28.54
N GLY A 600 -9.52 -18.10 28.57
CA GLY A 600 -9.57 -18.97 29.74
C GLY A 600 -10.95 -19.58 30.01
N SER A 601 -11.82 -19.66 29.00
CA SER A 601 -13.14 -20.28 29.06
C SER A 601 -13.18 -21.59 28.28
N ASN A 602 -13.84 -22.61 28.84
CA ASN A 602 -14.10 -23.87 28.17
C ASN A 602 -15.58 -24.01 27.74
N ALA A 603 -16.34 -22.92 27.77
CA ALA A 603 -17.73 -22.94 27.36
C ALA A 603 -17.83 -23.07 25.84
N GLU A 604 -18.73 -23.94 25.36
CA GLU A 604 -19.01 -24.05 23.92
C GLU A 604 -19.70 -22.76 23.42
N PRO A 605 -19.32 -22.25 22.23
CA PRO A 605 -19.97 -21.09 21.64
C PRO A 605 -21.45 -21.32 21.35
N VAL A 606 -22.27 -20.31 21.64
CA VAL A 606 -23.74 -20.35 21.45
C VAL A 606 -24.12 -19.53 20.22
N LYS A 607 -24.86 -20.13 19.27
CA LYS A 607 -25.35 -19.40 18.09
C LYS A 607 -26.41 -18.38 18.50
N ILE A 608 -26.31 -17.16 17.98
CA ILE A 608 -27.31 -16.10 18.20
C ILE A 608 -28.42 -16.27 17.14
N THR A 609 -29.68 -16.41 17.56
CA THR A 609 -30.82 -16.72 16.68
C THR A 609 -31.51 -15.50 16.07
N ASP A 610 -31.31 -14.31 16.66
CA ASP A 610 -31.93 -13.04 16.27
C ASP A 610 -30.87 -11.92 16.34
N ALA A 611 -29.78 -12.06 15.60
CA ALA A 611 -28.67 -11.11 15.67
C ALA A 611 -29.04 -9.85 14.88
N ASP A 612 -29.53 -8.79 15.53
CA ASP A 612 -29.94 -7.52 14.88
C ASP A 612 -28.83 -6.95 13.96
N GLY A 613 -28.87 -7.37 12.70
CA GLY A 613 -27.78 -7.18 11.76
C GLY A 613 -27.62 -5.71 11.37
N HIS A 614 -26.50 -5.36 10.75
CA HIS A 614 -26.23 -4.00 10.24
C HIS A 614 -27.12 -3.57 9.04
N GLY A 615 -28.36 -4.07 8.96
CA GLY A 615 -29.30 -3.88 7.85
C GLY A 615 -28.92 -4.75 6.65
N HIS A 616 -28.47 -5.99 6.92
CA HIS A 616 -27.81 -6.84 5.94
C HIS A 616 -28.43 -8.24 5.75
N GLY A 617 -29.30 -8.69 6.67
CA GLY A 617 -30.17 -9.88 6.49
C GLY A 617 -29.46 -11.22 6.24
N LEU A 618 -28.17 -11.34 6.56
CA LEU A 618 -27.34 -12.54 6.34
C LEU A 618 -26.58 -12.91 7.61
N GLU A 619 -27.33 -13.06 8.70
CA GLU A 619 -26.82 -13.10 10.07
C GLU A 619 -26.16 -14.43 10.43
N LEU A 620 -24.90 -14.36 10.86
CA LEU A 620 -24.16 -15.48 11.43
C LEU A 620 -23.28 -14.96 12.55
N ALA A 621 -23.68 -15.23 13.79
CA ALA A 621 -22.95 -14.82 14.97
C ALA A 621 -22.97 -15.91 16.05
N TYR A 622 -21.86 -16.01 16.78
CA TYR A 622 -21.71 -16.86 17.95
C TYR A 622 -21.30 -16.02 19.16
N GLU A 623 -21.91 -16.30 20.30
CA GLU A 623 -21.57 -15.75 21.59
C GLU A 623 -20.62 -16.70 22.33
N VAL A 624 -19.60 -16.13 22.98
CA VAL A 624 -18.75 -16.82 23.95
C VAL A 624 -18.64 -16.00 25.24
N ARG A 625 -18.56 -16.68 26.37
CA ARG A 625 -18.37 -16.08 27.69
C ARG A 625 -16.94 -16.29 28.14
N ASP A 626 -16.27 -15.23 28.58
CA ASP A 626 -14.93 -15.34 29.15
C ASP A 626 -14.94 -15.83 30.60
N SER A 627 -13.76 -15.93 31.21
CA SER A 627 -13.58 -16.34 32.62
C SER A 627 -14.25 -15.40 33.64
N GLN A 628 -14.60 -14.17 33.26
CA GLN A 628 -15.33 -13.19 34.05
C GLN A 628 -16.84 -13.17 33.72
N ASN A 629 -17.31 -14.10 32.89
CA ASN A 629 -18.68 -14.20 32.38
C ASN A 629 -19.13 -12.99 31.53
N ARG A 630 -18.19 -12.21 30.98
CA ARG A 630 -18.50 -11.12 30.04
C ARG A 630 -18.78 -11.71 28.66
N LYS A 631 -19.67 -11.05 27.92
CA LYS A 631 -20.15 -11.48 26.60
C LYS A 631 -19.21 -11.00 25.50
N TRP A 632 -18.67 -11.93 24.72
CA TRP A 632 -17.96 -11.66 23.47
C TRP A 632 -18.78 -12.20 22.30
N ILE A 633 -18.71 -11.51 21.16
CA ILE A 633 -19.41 -11.92 19.94
C ILE A 633 -18.36 -12.17 18.87
N VAL A 634 -18.53 -13.23 18.09
CA VAL A 634 -17.81 -13.44 16.83
C VAL A 634 -18.86 -13.54 15.73
N GLU A 635 -18.84 -12.60 14.81
CA GLU A 635 -19.83 -12.48 13.75
C GLU A 635 -19.20 -12.35 12.37
N TRP A 636 -19.97 -12.70 11.35
CA TRP A 636 -19.60 -12.47 9.97
C TRP A 636 -20.32 -11.23 9.44
N ASP A 637 -19.55 -10.20 9.09
CA ASP A 637 -20.06 -9.07 8.31
C ASP A 637 -19.87 -9.34 6.81
N GLY A 638 -20.98 -9.68 6.16
CA GLY A 638 -21.05 -9.98 4.72
C GLY A 638 -20.98 -8.73 3.86
N ILE A 639 -19.80 -8.40 3.31
CA ILE A 639 -19.56 -7.20 2.49
C ILE A 639 -20.22 -7.29 1.07
N GLY A 640 -20.81 -8.42 0.67
CA GLY A 640 -21.44 -8.56 -0.65
C GLY A 640 -22.64 -9.50 -0.72
N ARG A 641 -23.77 -8.99 -1.21
CA ARG A 641 -24.93 -9.75 -1.72
C ARG A 641 -25.48 -9.06 -2.95
N SER A 642 -26.38 -9.70 -3.68
CA SER A 642 -27.02 -9.12 -4.85
C SER A 642 -28.50 -9.43 -4.86
N TYR A 643 -29.24 -8.53 -5.48
CA TYR A 643 -30.70 -8.52 -5.45
C TYR A 643 -31.22 -8.72 -6.86
N ASP A 644 -32.37 -9.38 -6.95
CA ASP A 644 -33.19 -9.39 -8.15
C ASP A 644 -33.97 -8.06 -8.28
N SER A 645 -34.73 -7.93 -9.36
CA SER A 645 -35.56 -6.75 -9.60
C SER A 645 -36.71 -6.56 -8.59
N ASN A 646 -37.08 -7.61 -7.85
CA ASN A 646 -38.09 -7.54 -6.77
C ASN A 646 -37.48 -7.13 -5.42
N GLY A 647 -36.15 -7.08 -5.32
CA GLY A 647 -35.46 -6.77 -4.08
C GLY A 647 -35.23 -7.97 -3.18
N ASP A 648 -35.40 -9.19 -3.70
CA ASP A 648 -35.07 -10.42 -3.01
C ASP A 648 -33.57 -10.73 -3.18
N VAL A 649 -32.94 -11.22 -2.11
CA VAL A 649 -31.52 -11.63 -2.17
C VAL A 649 -31.40 -12.83 -3.10
N ILE A 650 -30.58 -12.69 -4.14
CA ILE A 650 -30.29 -13.79 -5.07
C ILE A 650 -29.56 -14.91 -4.31
N GLU A 651 -30.09 -16.12 -4.41
CA GLU A 651 -29.49 -17.32 -3.81
C GLU A 651 -28.01 -17.48 -4.22
N GLY A 652 -27.15 -17.80 -3.25
CA GLY A 652 -25.70 -17.96 -3.49
C GLY A 652 -24.93 -16.67 -3.79
N SER A 653 -25.58 -15.50 -3.83
CA SER A 653 -24.90 -14.22 -4.08
C SER A 653 -24.17 -13.66 -2.86
N ALA A 654 -24.49 -14.16 -1.66
CA ALA A 654 -23.84 -13.84 -0.40
C ALA A 654 -22.36 -14.27 -0.42
N ARG A 655 -21.45 -13.31 -0.27
CA ARG A 655 -20.02 -13.52 -0.57
C ARG A 655 -19.08 -12.59 0.19
N ALA A 656 -17.81 -13.00 0.27
CA ALA A 656 -16.74 -12.27 0.93
C ALA A 656 -17.10 -11.87 2.38
N GLY A 657 -16.64 -10.71 2.83
CA GLY A 657 -16.85 -10.20 4.18
C GLY A 657 -15.61 -10.23 5.06
N SER A 658 -15.83 -9.88 6.32
CA SER A 658 -14.88 -10.00 7.42
C SER A 658 -15.53 -10.75 8.57
N ILE A 659 -14.67 -11.34 9.41
CA ILE A 659 -15.07 -11.73 10.76
C ILE A 659 -14.89 -10.48 11.62
N GLU A 660 -15.90 -10.15 12.39
CA GLU A 660 -15.89 -9.07 13.38
C GLU A 660 -16.01 -9.69 14.77
N ILE A 661 -15.25 -9.14 15.71
CA ILE A 661 -15.22 -9.57 17.11
C ILE A 661 -15.52 -8.33 17.96
N PRO A 662 -16.82 -8.01 18.16
CA PRO A 662 -17.22 -7.02 19.15
C PRO A 662 -16.87 -7.50 20.56
N THR A 663 -16.12 -6.69 21.30
CA THR A 663 -15.80 -6.96 22.70
C THR A 663 -16.98 -6.58 23.61
N PRO A 664 -17.03 -7.11 24.85
CA PRO A 664 -17.81 -6.45 25.90
C PRO A 664 -17.34 -5.01 26.09
N LYS A 665 -18.13 -4.21 26.82
CA LYS A 665 -17.63 -2.97 27.41
C LYS A 665 -16.76 -3.34 28.61
N PHE A 666 -15.51 -2.92 28.61
CA PHE A 666 -14.53 -3.28 29.63
C PHE A 666 -13.33 -2.34 29.60
N VAL A 667 -12.52 -2.40 30.66
CA VAL A 667 -11.15 -1.89 30.68
C VAL A 667 -10.26 -2.95 30.00
N PRO A 668 -9.69 -2.67 28.81
CA PRO A 668 -8.88 -3.67 28.11
C PRO A 668 -7.58 -3.97 28.85
N GLU A 669 -7.22 -5.26 28.94
CA GLU A 669 -5.91 -5.73 29.41
C GLU A 669 -5.06 -6.31 28.26
N PRO A 670 -3.70 -6.25 28.33
CA PRO A 670 -2.83 -6.75 27.27
C PRO A 670 -3.09 -8.21 26.87
N GLN A 671 -3.36 -9.09 27.84
CA GLN A 671 -3.58 -10.52 27.63
C GLN A 671 -4.89 -10.79 26.89
N GLU A 672 -5.92 -9.99 27.14
CA GLU A 672 -7.23 -10.11 26.48
C GLU A 672 -7.13 -9.69 25.01
N MET A 673 -6.37 -8.64 24.72
CA MET A 673 -6.07 -8.24 23.34
C MET A 673 -5.27 -9.32 22.59
N ASP A 674 -4.23 -9.87 23.23
CA ASP A 674 -3.41 -10.94 22.65
C ASP A 674 -4.22 -12.21 22.39
N ALA A 675 -5.16 -12.57 23.28
CA ALA A 675 -6.08 -13.69 23.08
C ALA A 675 -6.89 -13.57 21.77
N VAL A 676 -7.39 -12.37 21.45
CA VAL A 676 -8.09 -12.10 20.18
C VAL A 676 -7.18 -12.39 18.98
N PHE A 677 -5.95 -11.87 18.98
CA PHE A 677 -5.03 -12.04 17.86
C PHE A 677 -4.52 -13.48 17.73
N LYS A 678 -4.36 -14.21 18.83
CA LYS A 678 -4.05 -15.65 18.82
C LYS A 678 -5.18 -16.47 18.22
N ALA A 679 -6.42 -16.23 18.63
CA ALA A 679 -7.59 -16.90 18.05
C ALA A 679 -7.73 -16.61 16.55
N MET A 680 -7.53 -15.35 16.14
CA MET A 680 -7.48 -14.97 14.72
C MET A 680 -6.37 -15.70 13.96
N ALA A 681 -5.15 -15.73 14.51
CA ALA A 681 -3.99 -16.37 13.88
C ALA A 681 -4.15 -17.88 13.71
N LYS A 682 -4.69 -18.60 14.72
CA LYS A 682 -5.00 -20.04 14.64
C LYS A 682 -5.91 -20.39 13.46
N ASN A 683 -6.77 -19.46 13.07
CA ASN A 683 -7.76 -19.63 12.01
C ASN A 683 -7.37 -18.96 10.68
N ASN A 684 -6.19 -18.34 10.57
CA ASN A 684 -5.79 -17.47 9.44
C ASN A 684 -6.83 -16.39 9.12
N VAL A 685 -7.40 -15.81 10.17
CA VAL A 685 -8.26 -14.64 10.10
C VAL A 685 -7.36 -13.44 10.25
N MET A 686 -7.22 -12.67 9.17
CA MET A 686 -6.10 -11.72 9.06
C MET A 686 -6.61 -10.28 9.18
N PRO A 687 -6.16 -9.50 10.17
CA PRO A 687 -6.46 -8.08 10.21
C PRO A 687 -6.05 -7.41 8.92
N ASN A 688 -6.81 -6.41 8.49
CA ASN A 688 -6.50 -5.75 7.23
C ASN A 688 -6.93 -4.28 7.21
N LEU A 689 -5.99 -3.46 6.72
CA LEU A 689 -6.14 -2.01 6.67
C LEU A 689 -7.20 -1.53 5.68
N MET A 690 -7.62 -2.36 4.72
CA MET A 690 -8.51 -1.97 3.61
C MET A 690 -9.97 -2.48 3.71
N SER A 691 -10.30 -3.35 4.66
CA SER A 691 -11.62 -4.01 4.80
C SER A 691 -11.72 -4.67 6.17
N GLY A 692 -12.92 -4.66 6.76
CA GLY A 692 -13.07 -4.74 8.22
C GLY A 692 -12.68 -3.41 8.89
N GLY A 693 -13.21 -3.10 10.07
CA GLY A 693 -12.93 -1.87 10.79
C GLY A 693 -12.52 -2.10 12.24
N GLY A 694 -11.53 -1.35 12.69
CA GLY A 694 -11.38 -1.09 14.12
C GLY A 694 -12.45 -0.05 14.49
N HIS A 695 -13.37 -0.40 15.38
CA HIS A 695 -14.23 0.57 16.04
C HIS A 695 -13.82 0.69 17.50
N ILE A 696 -13.65 1.93 17.97
CA ILE A 696 -13.46 2.21 19.40
C ILE A 696 -14.68 2.99 19.86
N ASN A 697 -15.50 2.33 20.66
CA ASN A 697 -16.67 2.90 21.30
C ASN A 697 -16.27 3.42 22.69
N ILE A 698 -16.53 4.69 22.93
CA ILE A 698 -16.41 5.31 24.25
C ILE A 698 -17.80 5.31 24.89
N ASP A 699 -17.89 4.81 26.12
CA ASP A 699 -19.08 5.01 26.92
C ASP A 699 -19.20 6.48 27.35
N LEU A 700 -20.31 7.12 26.99
CA LEU A 700 -20.54 8.52 27.30
C LEU A 700 -20.91 8.76 28.78
N ALA A 701 -21.07 7.71 29.59
CA ALA A 701 -21.21 7.85 31.04
C ALA A 701 -20.06 8.66 31.68
N ALA A 702 -18.85 8.59 31.13
CA ALA A 702 -17.71 9.41 31.60
C ALA A 702 -17.96 10.94 31.47
N PHE A 703 -18.86 11.33 30.56
CA PHE A 703 -19.26 12.70 30.26
C PHE A 703 -20.64 13.07 30.81
N GLU A 704 -21.28 12.22 31.62
CA GLU A 704 -22.59 12.52 32.20
C GLU A 704 -22.54 13.80 33.05
N GLY A 705 -23.44 14.75 32.77
CA GLY A 705 -23.45 16.07 33.38
C GLY A 705 -22.28 16.99 33.00
N LYS A 706 -21.45 16.61 32.00
CA LYS A 706 -20.22 17.31 31.59
C LYS A 706 -20.22 17.68 30.09
N PRO A 707 -21.22 18.42 29.59
CA PRO A 707 -21.33 18.73 28.15
C PRO A 707 -20.16 19.58 27.64
N LYS A 708 -19.61 20.48 28.48
CA LYS A 708 -18.38 21.23 28.16
C LYS A 708 -17.20 20.31 27.85
N GLN A 709 -16.98 19.29 28.67
CA GLN A 709 -15.88 18.34 28.49
C GLN A 709 -16.09 17.49 27.23
N LEU A 710 -17.33 17.11 26.91
CA LEU A 710 -17.62 16.41 25.66
C LEU A 710 -17.35 17.30 24.43
N ALA A 711 -17.78 18.56 24.46
CA ALA A 711 -17.49 19.52 23.40
C ALA A 711 -15.97 19.74 23.23
N ARG A 712 -15.23 19.83 24.35
CA ARG A 712 -13.76 19.88 24.35
C ARG A 712 -13.14 18.64 23.71
N PHE A 713 -13.62 17.44 24.03
CA PHE A 713 -13.17 16.19 23.41
C PHE A 713 -13.33 16.22 21.88
N MET A 714 -14.49 16.65 21.40
CA MET A 714 -14.74 16.80 19.95
C MET A 714 -13.80 17.83 19.30
N SER A 715 -13.56 18.97 19.96
CA SER A 715 -12.59 19.97 19.50
C SER A 715 -11.17 19.40 19.43
N ILE A 716 -10.71 18.68 20.45
CA ILE A 716 -9.38 18.05 20.49
C ILE A 716 -9.23 17.04 19.34
N PHE A 717 -10.23 16.19 19.11
CA PHE A 717 -10.22 15.27 17.97
C PHE A 717 -10.07 16.04 16.65
N HIS A 718 -10.83 17.11 16.42
CA HIS A 718 -10.76 17.87 15.18
C HIS A 718 -9.48 18.67 14.98
N GLU A 719 -8.79 19.06 16.05
CA GLU A 719 -7.48 19.71 15.99
C GLU A 719 -6.38 18.77 15.47
N HIS A 720 -6.57 17.44 15.61
CA HIS A 720 -5.57 16.42 15.29
C HIS A 720 -6.07 15.34 14.30
N ARG A 721 -7.30 15.43 13.79
CA ARG A 721 -7.93 14.39 12.95
C ARG A 721 -7.18 14.05 11.67
N GLY A 722 -6.41 14.98 11.12
CA GLY A 722 -5.63 14.80 9.89
C GLY A 722 -4.49 13.81 10.10
N VAL A 723 -3.69 13.99 11.14
CA VAL A 723 -2.59 13.08 11.47
C VAL A 723 -3.11 11.76 12.06
N ILE A 724 -4.20 11.80 12.83
CA ILE A 724 -4.87 10.57 13.32
C ILE A 724 -5.36 9.71 12.13
N ALA A 725 -5.99 10.33 11.13
CA ALA A 725 -6.40 9.64 9.92
C ALA A 725 -5.21 9.08 9.14
N LEU A 726 -4.11 9.82 9.04
CA LEU A 726 -2.89 9.32 8.39
C LEU A 726 -2.36 8.04 9.05
N MET A 727 -2.34 7.98 10.39
CA MET A 727 -1.86 6.81 11.15
C MET A 727 -2.83 5.63 11.10
N PHE A 728 -4.13 5.89 11.30
CA PHE A 728 -5.10 4.85 11.64
C PHE A 728 -6.29 4.76 10.68
N GLN A 729 -6.27 5.45 9.53
CA GLN A 729 -7.30 5.30 8.51
C GLN A 729 -6.67 5.22 7.12
N HIS A 730 -6.61 4.02 6.55
CA HIS A 730 -6.03 3.82 5.21
C HIS A 730 -6.68 4.76 4.17
N VAL A 731 -5.91 5.32 3.24
CA VAL A 731 -6.38 6.36 2.30
C VAL A 731 -7.67 5.96 1.53
N ASN A 732 -7.80 4.69 1.15
CA ASN A 732 -9.01 4.18 0.48
C ASN A 732 -10.25 4.08 1.41
N ARG A 733 -10.06 4.08 2.74
CA ARG A 733 -11.11 4.03 3.77
C ARG A 733 -11.58 5.40 4.26
N SER A 734 -10.80 6.47 4.04
CA SER A 734 -11.27 7.87 4.22
C SER A 734 -12.58 8.15 3.47
N LYS A 735 -12.81 7.38 2.40
CA LYS A 735 -14.03 7.39 1.61
C LYS A 735 -15.24 6.74 2.29
N ALA A 736 -15.03 5.80 3.20
CA ALA A 736 -16.08 5.07 3.92
C ALA A 736 -16.43 5.75 5.25
N GLY A 737 -15.42 6.17 6.03
CA GLY A 737 -15.60 7.09 7.16
C GLY A 737 -15.26 8.50 6.73
N GLU A 738 -16.26 9.25 6.25
CA GLU A 738 -16.05 10.58 5.67
C GLU A 738 -15.56 11.59 6.73
N PRO A 739 -14.49 12.35 6.46
CA PRO A 739 -14.16 13.55 7.23
C PRO A 739 -15.23 14.61 6.99
N ILE A 740 -16.12 14.80 7.97
CA ILE A 740 -17.18 15.82 7.88
C ILE A 740 -16.60 17.23 7.80
N ASP A 741 -17.33 18.10 7.12
CA ASP A 741 -16.98 19.51 7.05
C ASP A 741 -17.42 20.19 8.35
N ILE A 742 -16.47 20.82 9.06
CA ILE A 742 -16.73 21.48 10.34
C ILE A 742 -16.79 22.97 10.07
N SER A 743 -17.97 23.56 10.28
CA SER A 743 -18.16 25.00 10.07
C SER A 743 -17.29 25.82 11.05
N PRO A 744 -16.85 27.03 10.67
CA PRO A 744 -16.18 27.93 11.62
C PRO A 744 -17.01 28.22 12.86
N ASN A 745 -18.35 28.26 12.73
CA ASN A 745 -19.27 28.46 13.83
C ASN A 745 -19.25 27.27 14.81
N LEU A 746 -19.39 26.05 14.29
CA LEU A 746 -19.36 24.84 15.10
C LEU A 746 -18.02 24.70 15.82
N SER A 747 -16.90 24.87 15.09
CA SER A 747 -15.57 24.79 15.71
C SER A 747 -15.40 25.79 16.86
N GLN A 748 -15.84 27.04 16.65
CA GLN A 748 -15.75 28.08 17.67
C GLN A 748 -16.66 27.83 18.87
N LYS A 749 -17.85 27.27 18.66
CA LYS A 749 -18.78 26.92 19.74
C LYS A 749 -18.32 25.71 20.54
N LEU A 750 -17.80 24.67 19.89
CA LEU A 750 -17.30 23.48 20.60
C LEU A 750 -16.16 23.81 21.55
N LYS A 751 -15.18 24.61 21.09
CA LYS A 751 -13.97 24.89 21.89
C LYS A 751 -14.23 25.75 23.14
N ASN A 752 -15.29 26.57 23.10
CA ASN A 752 -15.68 27.51 24.14
C ASN A 752 -17.10 27.22 24.66
N PHE A 753 -17.49 25.94 24.67
CA PHE A 753 -18.84 25.56 25.05
C PHE A 753 -19.06 25.71 26.56
N GLU A 754 -20.05 26.51 26.95
CA GLU A 754 -20.46 26.70 28.36
C GLU A 754 -21.97 26.45 28.55
N GLY A 755 -22.63 25.84 27.55
CA GLY A 755 -24.06 25.57 27.58
C GLY A 755 -24.43 24.27 28.32
N THR A 756 -25.73 23.97 28.28
CA THR A 756 -26.36 22.75 28.78
C THR A 756 -26.18 21.57 27.82
N GLU A 757 -26.48 20.36 28.29
CA GLU A 757 -26.42 19.15 27.47
C GLU A 757 -27.37 19.21 26.26
N GLU A 758 -28.59 19.71 26.46
CA GLU A 758 -29.57 19.91 25.40
C GLU A 758 -29.08 20.93 24.36
N GLU A 759 -28.47 22.04 24.79
CA GLU A 759 -27.88 23.02 23.88
C GLU A 759 -26.75 22.42 23.03
N LEU A 760 -25.92 21.53 23.60
CA LEU A 760 -24.89 20.83 22.83
C LEU A 760 -25.50 19.88 21.81
N LYS A 761 -26.49 19.08 22.21
CA LYS A 761 -27.19 18.15 21.30
C LYS A 761 -27.84 18.88 20.14
N LYS A 762 -28.57 19.96 20.43
CA LYS A 762 -29.18 20.83 19.40
C LYS A 762 -28.12 21.47 18.50
N LEU A 763 -26.99 21.91 19.06
CA LEU A 763 -25.87 22.43 18.27
C LEU A 763 -25.32 21.40 17.28
N LEU A 764 -25.04 20.17 17.73
CA LEU A 764 -24.49 19.11 16.88
C LEU A 764 -25.45 18.72 15.76
N TYR A 765 -26.75 18.62 16.05
CA TYR A 765 -27.75 18.31 15.04
C TYR A 765 -27.89 19.45 14.01
N ASN A 766 -28.04 20.70 14.48
CA ASN A 766 -28.29 21.86 13.60
C ASN A 766 -27.07 22.21 12.73
N GLU A 767 -25.85 21.99 13.22
CA GLU A 767 -24.61 22.12 12.43
C GLU A 767 -24.31 20.87 11.60
N GLN A 768 -25.23 19.89 11.57
CA GLN A 768 -25.15 18.67 10.76
C GLN A 768 -23.90 17.83 11.04
N TYR A 769 -23.62 17.55 12.31
CA TYR A 769 -22.56 16.65 12.75
C TYR A 769 -22.91 15.18 12.48
N PHE A 770 -23.15 14.84 11.22
CA PHE A 770 -23.49 13.50 10.72
C PHE A 770 -23.31 13.47 9.20
N ASN A 771 -23.31 12.27 8.60
CA ASN A 771 -23.26 12.16 7.14
C ASN A 771 -24.59 12.62 6.52
N THR A 772 -24.53 13.65 5.68
CA THR A 772 -25.71 14.21 5.00
C THR A 772 -25.83 13.78 3.55
N ARG A 773 -25.02 12.83 3.07
CA ARG A 773 -24.95 12.51 1.65
C ARG A 773 -25.92 11.42 1.23
N TYR A 774 -26.41 11.60 0.01
CA TYR A 774 -27.26 10.62 -0.65
C TYR A 774 -26.55 9.27 -0.83
N GLY A 775 -27.26 8.18 -0.54
CA GLY A 775 -26.74 6.81 -0.63
C GLY A 775 -25.75 6.41 0.46
N ARG A 776 -25.72 7.15 1.58
CA ARG A 776 -24.86 6.87 2.73
C ARG A 776 -25.67 6.95 4.03
N LYS A 777 -25.31 6.11 5.00
CA LYS A 777 -25.89 6.15 6.34
C LYS A 777 -25.32 7.34 7.12
N SER A 778 -26.14 7.97 7.97
CA SER A 778 -25.77 9.14 8.79
C SER A 778 -24.53 8.89 9.68
N ARG A 779 -24.35 7.66 10.14
CA ARG A 779 -23.20 7.22 10.95
C ARG A 779 -21.86 7.08 10.20
N TYR A 780 -21.82 7.18 8.87
CA TYR A 780 -20.60 6.94 8.07
C TYR A 780 -19.65 8.15 8.06
N ILE A 781 -19.17 8.50 9.25
CA ILE A 781 -18.22 9.60 9.53
C ILE A 781 -17.08 9.09 10.42
N GLN A 782 -16.03 9.89 10.66
CA GLN A 782 -14.86 9.43 11.45
C GLN A 782 -15.13 9.30 12.96
N LEU A 783 -15.90 10.24 13.53
CA LEU A 783 -16.33 10.22 14.94
C LEU A 783 -17.85 10.32 14.98
N GLU A 784 -18.51 9.21 15.23
CA GLU A 784 -19.96 9.06 15.27
C GLU A 784 -20.50 9.53 16.63
N MET A 785 -21.50 10.41 16.61
CA MET A 785 -22.10 11.02 17.81
C MET A 785 -23.63 10.98 17.80
N SER A 786 -24.27 10.30 16.84
CA SER A 786 -25.74 10.33 16.74
C SER A 786 -26.42 9.71 17.95
N SER A 787 -25.85 8.67 18.55
CA SER A 787 -26.35 8.10 19.82
C SER A 787 -26.33 9.12 20.98
N TYR A 788 -25.46 10.14 20.93
CA TYR A 788 -25.46 11.20 21.95
C TYR A 788 -26.64 12.16 21.78
N PHE A 789 -26.91 12.62 20.54
CA PHE A 789 -27.95 13.61 20.25
C PHE A 789 -29.28 13.00 19.76
N GLN A 790 -29.46 11.68 19.90
CA GLN A 790 -30.62 10.96 19.37
C GLN A 790 -31.98 11.46 19.88
N ASP A 791 -32.02 12.03 21.08
CA ASP A 791 -33.20 12.57 21.74
C ASP A 791 -33.67 13.92 21.17
N VAL A 792 -32.86 14.61 20.37
CA VAL A 792 -33.23 15.87 19.67
C VAL A 792 -33.42 15.69 18.15
N ILE A 793 -33.32 14.46 17.65
CA ILE A 793 -33.52 14.15 16.22
C ILE A 793 -35.02 14.20 15.90
N PRO A 794 -35.47 14.96 14.89
CA PRO A 794 -36.85 14.95 14.40
C PRO A 794 -37.35 13.52 14.12
N GLU A 795 -38.57 13.23 14.55
CA GLU A 795 -39.13 11.88 14.55
C GLU A 795 -39.22 11.28 13.13
N GLU A 796 -39.45 12.12 12.12
CA GLU A 796 -39.56 11.73 10.72
C GLU A 796 -38.27 11.11 10.14
N PHE A 797 -37.11 11.31 10.80
CA PHE A 797 -35.84 10.71 10.38
C PHE A 797 -35.46 9.47 11.18
N ILE A 798 -36.22 9.07 12.20
CA ILE A 798 -35.93 7.89 13.04
C ILE A 798 -36.64 6.68 12.45
N THR A 799 -35.87 5.85 11.73
CA THR A 799 -36.34 4.65 11.02
C THR A 799 -35.27 3.57 11.02
N GLU A 800 -35.66 2.33 10.75
CA GLU A 800 -34.71 1.24 10.57
C GLU A 800 -33.71 1.50 9.44
N ASP A 801 -32.56 0.85 9.56
CA ASP A 801 -31.42 1.02 8.66
C ASP A 801 -31.75 0.55 7.24
N PHE A 802 -31.66 1.42 6.23
CA PHE A 802 -31.76 0.98 4.84
C PHE A 802 -30.56 0.16 4.35
N ASP A 803 -30.82 -0.80 3.46
CA ASP A 803 -29.78 -1.50 2.71
C ASP A 803 -29.34 -0.70 1.48
N ILE A 804 -28.10 -0.20 1.53
CA ILE A 804 -27.49 0.58 0.44
C ILE A 804 -27.42 -0.21 -0.87
N LYS A 805 -27.47 -1.55 -0.83
CA LYS A 805 -27.42 -2.44 -2.00
C LYS A 805 -28.79 -2.82 -2.54
N SER A 806 -29.83 -2.88 -1.71
CA SER A 806 -31.17 -3.31 -2.16
C SER A 806 -31.78 -2.27 -3.12
N PRO A 807 -32.15 -2.63 -4.36
CA PRO A 807 -32.76 -1.70 -5.30
C PRO A 807 -34.10 -1.19 -4.82
N THR A 808 -34.85 -2.02 -4.10
CA THR A 808 -36.21 -1.72 -3.64
C THR A 808 -36.21 -0.89 -2.37
N ASP A 809 -35.11 -0.89 -1.62
CA ASP A 809 -34.93 -0.05 -0.45
C ASP A 809 -34.44 1.37 -0.85
N PRO A 810 -35.28 2.41 -0.68
CA PRO A 810 -34.92 3.76 -1.11
C PRO A 810 -33.84 4.35 -0.21
N TRP A 811 -32.79 4.89 -0.84
CA TRP A 811 -31.83 5.73 -0.13
C TRP A 811 -32.54 6.98 0.38
N ARG A 812 -32.45 7.21 1.69
CA ARG A 812 -33.22 8.23 2.40
C ARG A 812 -32.39 8.85 3.52
N ARG A 813 -32.90 9.96 4.04
CA ARG A 813 -32.38 10.53 5.29
C ARG A 813 -32.85 9.65 6.44
N GLN A 814 -31.93 9.16 7.26
CA GLN A 814 -32.28 8.31 8.40
C GLN A 814 -31.28 8.43 9.55
N PHE A 815 -31.77 8.10 10.73
CA PHE A 815 -30.98 7.75 11.90
C PHE A 815 -31.48 6.42 12.46
N ARG A 816 -30.56 5.47 12.63
CA ARG A 816 -30.77 4.28 13.46
C ARG A 816 -30.56 4.70 14.91
N VAL A 817 -31.58 4.56 15.73
CA VAL A 817 -31.61 5.06 17.11
C VAL A 817 -31.93 3.91 18.04
N ASP A 818 -31.07 3.72 19.05
CA ASP A 818 -31.35 2.86 20.19
C ASP A 818 -31.30 3.72 21.46
N PRO A 819 -32.46 4.03 22.07
CA PRO A 819 -32.56 4.84 23.27
C PRO A 819 -31.71 4.34 24.45
N ASN A 820 -31.40 3.05 24.49
CA ASN A 820 -30.65 2.43 25.58
C ASN A 820 -29.14 2.56 25.42
N ILE A 821 -28.67 3.02 24.26
CA ILE A 821 -27.24 3.15 23.95
C ILE A 821 -26.88 4.63 23.87
N ARG A 822 -25.95 5.06 24.75
CA ARG A 822 -25.23 6.32 24.61
C ARG A 822 -23.74 6.05 24.45
N LYS A 823 -23.20 6.34 23.26
CA LYS A 823 -21.79 6.12 22.93
C LYS A 823 -21.28 7.17 21.94
N ALA A 824 -19.99 7.39 21.96
CA ALA A 824 -19.24 7.97 20.83
C ALA A 824 -18.45 6.85 20.17
N GLU A 825 -18.34 6.84 18.84
CA GLU A 825 -17.66 5.76 18.13
C GLU A 825 -16.64 6.32 17.14
N PHE A 826 -15.37 5.98 17.34
CA PHE A 826 -14.35 6.15 16.30
C PHE A 826 -14.62 5.09 15.23
N ARG A 827 -15.24 5.52 14.13
CA ARG A 827 -15.62 4.63 13.05
C ARG A 827 -14.57 4.58 11.96
N MET A 828 -14.43 3.39 11.40
CA MET A 828 -13.58 3.13 10.24
C MET A 828 -12.08 3.39 10.45
N PHE A 829 -11.60 3.26 11.70
CA PHE A 829 -10.17 3.04 11.92
C PHE A 829 -9.76 1.71 11.31
N ASN A 830 -8.50 1.63 10.92
CA ASN A 830 -7.84 0.40 10.49
C ASN A 830 -8.01 -0.66 11.58
N ALA A 831 -8.38 -1.88 11.18
CA ALA A 831 -8.31 -3.00 12.10
C ALA A 831 -6.86 -3.10 12.60
N PRO A 832 -6.61 -3.04 13.93
CA PRO A 832 -5.26 -3.17 14.47
C PRO A 832 -4.68 -4.52 14.06
N ARG A 833 -3.41 -4.56 13.66
CA ARG A 833 -2.78 -5.79 13.15
C ARG A 833 -2.25 -6.70 14.26
N ASP A 834 -2.02 -6.14 15.43
CA ASP A 834 -1.54 -6.82 16.62
C ASP A 834 -2.01 -6.08 17.89
N ALA A 835 -1.74 -6.68 19.06
CA ALA A 835 -2.13 -6.14 20.35
C ALA A 835 -1.47 -4.77 20.64
N ALA A 836 -0.23 -4.57 20.21
CA ALA A 836 0.49 -3.31 20.40
C ALA A 836 -0.12 -2.16 19.59
N GLU A 837 -0.53 -2.40 18.34
CA GLU A 837 -1.26 -1.41 17.54
C GLU A 837 -2.63 -1.10 18.13
N SER A 838 -3.34 -2.11 18.67
CA SER A 838 -4.58 -1.90 19.43
C SER A 838 -4.33 -1.00 20.65
N ALA A 839 -3.28 -1.28 21.43
CA ALA A 839 -2.88 -0.50 22.59
C ALA A 839 -2.57 0.97 22.22
N LEU A 840 -1.85 1.22 21.11
CA LEU A 840 -1.56 2.57 20.61
C LEU A 840 -2.84 3.37 20.29
N GLN A 841 -3.81 2.72 19.63
CA GLN A 841 -5.08 3.35 19.31
C GLN A 841 -5.87 3.66 20.60
N ILE A 842 -5.91 2.74 21.56
CA ILE A 842 -6.56 2.93 22.87
C ILE A 842 -5.91 4.07 23.65
N ARG A 843 -4.57 4.10 23.75
CA ARG A 843 -3.83 5.13 24.48
C ARG A 843 -4.03 6.52 23.88
N LEU A 844 -4.13 6.63 22.55
CA LEU A 844 -4.47 7.89 21.88
C LEU A 844 -5.86 8.37 22.32
N VAL A 845 -6.85 7.47 22.35
CA VAL A 845 -8.21 7.79 22.82
C VAL A 845 -8.21 8.18 24.30
N LYS A 846 -7.52 7.44 25.16
CA LYS A 846 -7.37 7.77 26.60
C LYS A 846 -6.69 9.13 26.82
N ALA A 847 -5.67 9.47 26.03
CA ALA A 847 -5.01 10.77 26.11
C ALA A 847 -5.96 11.93 25.73
N MET A 848 -6.75 11.77 24.67
CA MET A 848 -7.79 12.74 24.30
C MET A 848 -8.86 12.88 25.40
N LEU A 849 -9.31 11.75 25.98
CA LEU A 849 -10.23 11.74 27.12
C LEU A 849 -9.64 12.49 28.32
N SER A 850 -8.37 12.25 28.65
CA SER A 850 -7.71 12.88 29.80
C SER A 850 -7.63 14.39 29.60
N LYS A 851 -7.19 14.84 28.42
CA LYS A 851 -7.14 16.27 28.12
C LYS A 851 -8.51 16.93 28.18
N ALA A 852 -9.55 16.24 27.71
CA ALA A 852 -10.92 16.76 27.72
C ALA A 852 -11.53 16.84 29.13
N LEU A 853 -11.35 15.80 29.94
CA LEU A 853 -11.96 15.65 31.26
C LEU A 853 -11.17 16.34 32.37
N ASN A 854 -9.84 16.37 32.26
CA ASN A 854 -8.95 16.72 33.37
C ASN A 854 -8.22 18.06 33.19
N GLU A 855 -8.30 18.69 32.02
CA GLU A 855 -7.64 19.98 31.75
C GLU A 855 -8.65 21.03 31.29
N ASP A 856 -8.45 22.28 31.70
CA ASP A 856 -9.26 23.44 31.35
C ASP A 856 -8.53 24.44 30.42
N GLY A 857 -7.30 24.11 30.02
CA GLY A 857 -6.48 24.92 29.13
C GLY A 857 -7.19 25.29 27.82
N ALA A 858 -6.79 26.41 27.24
CA ALA A 858 -7.34 26.92 26.00
C ALA A 858 -7.08 25.94 24.83
N LEU A 859 -8.11 25.70 24.03
CA LEU A 859 -8.03 24.92 22.81
C LEU A 859 -7.85 25.84 21.59
N SER A 860 -7.18 25.37 20.55
CA SER A 860 -6.99 26.16 19.33
C SER A 860 -8.32 26.40 18.60
N GLY A 861 -9.13 25.36 18.49
CA GLY A 861 -10.29 25.26 17.60
C GLY A 861 -9.91 25.28 16.11
N THR A 862 -8.63 25.07 15.78
CA THR A 862 -8.20 24.98 14.38
C THR A 862 -8.43 23.57 13.88
N VAL A 863 -9.43 23.40 13.02
CA VAL A 863 -9.76 22.09 12.45
C VAL A 863 -8.68 21.66 11.46
N GLN A 864 -8.02 20.54 11.71
CA GLN A 864 -7.04 19.97 10.78
C GLN A 864 -7.74 19.33 9.58
N LYS A 865 -7.20 19.51 8.38
CA LYS A 865 -7.73 18.86 7.17
C LYS A 865 -7.25 17.40 7.12
N VAL A 866 -8.14 16.48 6.75
CA VAL A 866 -7.78 15.10 6.42
C VAL A 866 -7.38 15.04 4.94
N ASP A 867 -6.09 14.95 4.67
CA ASP A 867 -5.54 14.93 3.30
C ASP A 867 -4.24 14.12 3.24
N HIS A 868 -4.36 12.82 2.97
CA HIS A 868 -3.23 11.91 2.86
C HIS A 868 -2.24 12.33 1.77
N LEU A 869 -2.74 12.83 0.63
CA LEU A 869 -1.88 13.23 -0.49
C LEU A 869 -1.09 14.49 -0.16
N ALA A 870 -1.65 15.42 0.64
CA ALA A 870 -0.90 16.56 1.15
C ALA A 870 0.28 16.11 2.02
N TYR A 871 0.09 15.14 2.92
CA TYR A 871 1.17 14.59 3.74
C TYR A 871 2.21 13.79 2.94
N LEU A 872 1.79 13.09 1.88
CA LEU A 872 2.74 12.43 0.98
C LEU A 872 3.63 13.44 0.23
N ASN A 873 3.06 14.59 -0.15
CA ASN A 873 3.79 15.64 -0.85
C ASN A 873 4.66 16.50 0.09
N ASP A 874 4.34 16.53 1.39
CA ASP A 874 5.06 17.26 2.44
C ASP A 874 5.14 16.40 3.71
N THR A 875 6.15 15.53 3.75
CA THR A 875 6.35 14.58 4.86
C THR A 875 6.74 15.29 6.15
N ASP A 876 7.44 16.42 6.07
CA ASP A 876 7.84 17.21 7.24
C ASP A 876 6.61 17.76 7.97
N LYS A 877 5.59 18.18 7.21
CA LYS A 877 4.30 18.54 7.80
C LYS A 877 3.64 17.39 8.56
N ALA A 878 3.75 16.15 8.09
CA ALA A 878 3.17 14.99 8.80
C ALA A 878 3.80 14.80 10.18
N TYR A 879 5.13 14.88 10.27
CA TYR A 879 5.85 14.74 11.53
C TYR A 879 5.72 15.97 12.44
N SER A 880 5.61 17.17 11.88
CA SER A 880 5.32 18.40 12.64
C SER A 880 3.93 18.35 13.27
N ASP A 881 2.92 17.92 12.50
CA ASP A 881 1.56 17.71 13.02
C ASP A 881 1.52 16.60 14.06
N LEU A 882 2.32 15.53 13.89
CA LEU A 882 2.46 14.46 14.89
C LEU A 882 3.07 15.01 16.20
N GLN A 883 4.18 15.74 16.12
CA GLN A 883 4.82 16.35 17.29
C GLN A 883 3.83 17.25 18.04
N LYS A 884 3.11 18.11 17.31
CA LYS A 884 2.08 18.97 17.89
C LYS A 884 1.00 18.16 18.63
N MET A 885 0.50 17.08 18.03
CA MET A 885 -0.49 16.21 18.66
C MET A 885 0.08 15.54 19.91
N CYS A 886 1.29 14.98 19.83
CA CYS A 886 1.93 14.31 20.95
C CYS A 886 2.22 15.26 22.12
N ASP A 887 2.75 16.46 21.85
CA ASP A 887 2.98 17.49 22.87
C ASP A 887 1.66 17.94 23.52
N ASP A 888 0.63 18.17 22.71
CA ASP A 888 -0.67 18.63 23.18
C ASP A 888 -1.41 17.57 24.02
N LEU A 889 -1.25 16.28 23.68
CA LEU A 889 -1.87 15.15 24.37
C LEU A 889 -0.99 14.53 25.45
N GLY A 890 0.29 14.90 25.54
CA GLY A 890 1.24 14.32 26.50
C GLY A 890 1.63 12.88 26.15
N LEU A 891 1.72 12.57 24.86
CA LEU A 891 2.13 11.28 24.32
C LEU A 891 3.61 11.33 23.93
N ASN A 892 4.27 10.17 23.91
CA ASN A 892 5.61 10.07 23.32
C ASN A 892 5.50 10.03 21.79
N ILE A 893 6.25 10.87 21.09
CA ILE A 893 6.26 10.90 19.62
C ILE A 893 6.78 9.59 19.02
N ASP A 894 7.77 8.96 19.65
CA ASP A 894 8.45 7.80 19.09
C ASP A 894 7.52 6.57 18.99
N ASP A 895 6.54 6.47 19.89
CA ASP A 895 5.53 5.41 19.88
C ASP A 895 4.63 5.46 18.62
N TYR A 896 4.40 6.67 18.09
CA TYR A 896 3.47 6.93 16.98
C TYR A 896 4.15 7.22 15.64
N ARG A 897 5.43 7.60 15.64
CA ARG A 897 6.22 7.86 14.43
C ARG A 897 6.15 6.71 13.42
N PRO A 898 6.24 5.42 13.83
CA PRO A 898 6.05 4.28 12.93
C PRO A 898 4.72 4.26 12.18
N ALA A 899 3.62 4.64 12.84
CA ALA A 899 2.29 4.62 12.22
C ALA A 899 2.15 5.72 11.15
N VAL A 900 2.77 6.89 11.36
CA VAL A 900 2.84 7.96 10.35
C VAL A 900 3.66 7.52 9.14
N ALA A 901 4.84 6.91 9.37
CA ALA A 901 5.70 6.41 8.30
C ALA A 901 4.99 5.38 7.42
N GLU A 902 4.29 4.42 8.03
CA GLU A 902 3.48 3.45 7.29
C GLU A 902 2.31 4.11 6.55
N GLY A 903 1.62 5.07 7.18
CA GLY A 903 0.52 5.81 6.55
C GLY A 903 0.95 6.57 5.29
N ILE A 904 2.15 7.15 5.29
CA ILE A 904 2.75 7.80 4.10
C ILE A 904 3.11 6.75 3.04
N SER A 905 3.76 5.64 3.42
CA SER A 905 4.13 4.55 2.50
C SER A 905 2.91 3.92 1.83
N ASP A 906 1.85 3.65 2.59
CA ASP A 906 0.59 3.12 2.05
C ASP A 906 -0.11 4.12 1.13
N THR A 907 -0.03 5.41 1.44
CA THR A 907 -0.55 6.47 0.56
C THR A 907 0.22 6.54 -0.76
N ASP A 908 1.55 6.48 -0.73
CA ASP A 908 2.41 6.41 -1.92
C ASP A 908 2.03 5.22 -2.80
N LEU A 909 1.96 4.03 -2.21
CA LEU A 909 1.63 2.79 -2.92
C LEU A 909 0.21 2.81 -3.50
N ALA A 910 -0.76 3.30 -2.73
CA ALA A 910 -2.15 3.40 -3.18
C ALA A 910 -2.28 4.40 -4.33
N SER A 911 -1.69 5.59 -4.23
CA SER A 911 -1.83 6.66 -5.22
C SER A 911 -1.25 6.32 -6.60
N ARG A 912 -0.29 5.39 -6.68
CA ARG A 912 0.29 4.87 -7.93
C ARG A 912 -0.61 3.87 -8.65
N SER A 913 -1.66 3.37 -8.00
CA SER A 913 -2.59 2.41 -8.61
C SER A 913 -3.46 3.09 -9.65
N ILE A 914 -3.67 2.41 -10.79
CA ILE A 914 -4.63 2.86 -11.82
C ILE A 914 -6.09 2.90 -11.32
N PHE A 915 -6.36 2.24 -10.19
CA PHE A 915 -7.69 2.19 -9.56
C PHE A 915 -7.82 3.21 -8.42
N PHE A 916 -6.78 4.00 -8.15
CA PHE A 916 -6.86 5.05 -7.15
C PHE A 916 -7.78 6.17 -7.66
N GLU A 917 -8.57 6.68 -6.74
CA GLU A 917 -9.51 7.76 -6.96
C GLU A 917 -9.44 8.63 -5.70
N THR A 918 -9.43 9.95 -5.85
CA THR A 918 -9.37 10.85 -4.69
C THR A 918 -10.67 10.82 -3.89
N LEU A 919 -10.65 11.29 -2.64
CA LEU A 919 -11.87 11.44 -1.84
C LEU A 919 -12.86 12.37 -2.56
N GLU A 920 -12.38 13.51 -3.08
CA GLU A 920 -13.18 14.48 -3.83
C GLU A 920 -13.90 13.84 -5.03
N GLN A 921 -13.17 13.09 -5.85
CA GLN A 921 -13.74 12.37 -7.00
C GLN A 921 -14.86 11.42 -6.56
N LYS A 922 -14.64 10.62 -5.51
CA LYS A 922 -15.66 9.67 -5.05
C LYS A 922 -16.91 10.38 -4.51
N LEU A 923 -16.73 11.49 -3.80
CA LEU A 923 -17.84 12.21 -3.19
C LEU A 923 -18.70 12.97 -4.21
N THR A 924 -18.24 13.16 -5.46
CA THR A 924 -19.07 13.74 -6.52
C THR A 924 -20.32 12.91 -6.85
N MET A 925 -20.25 11.58 -6.67
CA MET A 925 -21.38 10.66 -6.89
C MET A 925 -22.35 10.60 -5.70
N HIS A 926 -22.03 11.26 -4.59
CA HIS A 926 -22.82 11.28 -3.35
C HIS A 926 -23.07 12.73 -2.91
N PRO A 927 -23.96 13.48 -3.59
CA PRO A 927 -24.26 14.86 -3.21
C PRO A 927 -24.90 14.95 -1.82
N LYS A 928 -24.73 16.09 -1.14
CA LYS A 928 -25.40 16.36 0.14
C LYS A 928 -26.91 16.50 -0.08
N GLN A 929 -27.70 15.83 0.75
CA GLN A 929 -29.15 15.97 0.83
C GLN A 929 -29.49 17.22 1.65
N PRO A 930 -30.38 18.09 1.16
CA PRO A 930 -30.89 19.23 1.93
C PRO A 930 -32.05 18.81 2.86
N ALA A 931 -32.63 19.78 3.57
CA ALA A 931 -33.88 19.63 4.34
C ALA A 931 -33.85 18.56 5.45
N TRP A 932 -32.83 18.58 6.30
CA TRP A 932 -32.74 17.78 7.54
C TRP A 932 -33.50 18.40 8.73
N GLY A 933 -34.37 19.38 8.49
CA GLY A 933 -35.12 20.06 9.56
C GLY A 933 -34.22 20.83 10.54
N GLN A 934 -34.73 21.04 11.76
CA GLN A 934 -34.02 21.59 12.91
C GLN A 934 -34.20 20.63 14.09
N ALA A 935 -33.28 20.66 15.04
CA ALA A 935 -33.37 19.86 16.26
C ALA A 935 -34.67 20.14 17.01
N VAL A 936 -35.32 19.09 17.51
CA VAL A 936 -36.50 19.18 18.38
C VAL A 936 -36.08 19.34 19.85
N ASP A 937 -37.04 19.60 20.74
CA ASP A 937 -36.79 19.56 22.18
C ASP A 937 -36.42 18.13 22.61
N ALA A 938 -35.50 18.03 23.58
CA ALA A 938 -35.00 16.72 24.01
C ALA A 938 -36.13 15.88 24.62
N ARG A 939 -36.31 14.66 24.09
CA ARG A 939 -37.29 13.70 24.61
C ARG A 939 -36.83 13.13 25.96
N SER A 940 -37.78 12.93 26.88
CA SER A 940 -37.51 12.20 28.14
C SER A 940 -37.30 10.71 27.87
N ALA A 941 -36.74 9.98 28.85
CA ALA A 941 -36.55 8.53 28.76
C ALA A 941 -37.87 7.79 28.46
N ASP A 942 -38.97 8.19 29.11
CA ASP A 942 -40.30 7.60 28.90
C ASP A 942 -40.91 7.88 27.51
N ASN A 943 -40.42 8.92 26.83
CA ASN A 943 -40.86 9.33 25.49
C ASN A 943 -39.76 9.07 24.44
N ALA A 944 -38.74 8.28 24.77
CA ALA A 944 -37.65 8.00 23.85
C ALA A 944 -38.15 7.17 22.67
N ILE A 945 -37.63 7.47 21.48
CA ILE A 945 -38.06 6.83 20.22
C ILE A 945 -36.91 5.98 19.71
N GLY A 946 -37.12 4.66 19.63
CA GLY A 946 -36.21 3.75 18.95
C GLY A 946 -36.57 3.60 17.47
N SER A 947 -35.59 3.19 16.65
CA SER A 947 -35.81 2.93 15.23
C SER A 947 -36.45 1.57 14.94
N GLU A 948 -36.29 0.58 15.83
CA GLU A 948 -36.79 -0.79 15.64
C GLU A 948 -38.31 -0.81 15.39
N GLY A 949 -38.74 -1.53 14.36
CA GLY A 949 -40.14 -1.62 13.92
C GLY A 949 -40.70 -0.36 13.25
N ARG A 950 -39.92 0.72 13.12
CA ARG A 950 -40.35 1.96 12.45
C ARG A 950 -40.00 1.92 10.97
N HIS A 951 -41.03 1.79 10.14
CA HIS A 951 -40.89 1.88 8.69
C HIS A 951 -40.81 3.33 8.22
N TRP A 952 -40.07 3.55 7.15
CA TRP A 952 -40.02 4.85 6.50
C TRP A 952 -41.28 5.09 5.66
N GLU A 953 -41.87 6.27 5.84
CA GLU A 953 -42.95 6.77 5.00
C GLU A 953 -42.48 8.06 4.32
N ALA A 954 -42.73 8.19 3.01
CA ALA A 954 -42.28 9.33 2.24
C ALA A 954 -42.98 10.62 2.68
N GLY A 955 -42.21 11.58 3.22
CA GLY A 955 -42.71 12.90 3.61
C GLY A 955 -42.44 14.00 2.57
N PRO A 956 -42.93 15.23 2.81
CA PRO A 956 -42.65 16.39 1.96
C PRO A 956 -41.15 16.67 1.79
N ALA A 957 -40.36 16.43 2.84
CA ALA A 957 -38.91 16.57 2.79
C ALA A 957 -38.30 15.60 1.77
N ASP A 958 -38.90 14.42 1.56
CA ASP A 958 -38.37 13.31 0.75
C ASP A 958 -38.73 13.40 -0.75
N GLN A 959 -39.51 14.42 -1.16
CA GLN A 959 -39.78 14.68 -2.58
C GLN A 959 -38.50 14.88 -3.40
N GLN A 960 -37.39 15.25 -2.74
CA GLN A 960 -36.07 15.39 -3.35
C GLN A 960 -35.23 14.09 -3.37
N ASN A 961 -35.68 13.01 -2.73
CA ASN A 961 -35.00 11.70 -2.74
C ASN A 961 -35.24 10.89 -4.04
N THR A 962 -35.70 11.54 -5.12
CA THR A 962 -36.38 10.90 -6.26
C THR A 962 -35.48 10.50 -7.44
N MET A 963 -34.16 10.68 -7.40
CA MET A 963 -33.26 10.14 -8.42
C MET A 963 -32.36 9.04 -7.87
N THR A 964 -32.62 7.82 -8.32
CA THR A 964 -31.70 6.69 -8.60
C THR A 964 -32.45 5.36 -8.54
N HIS A 965 -33.63 5.27 -7.93
CA HIS A 965 -34.36 4.00 -7.78
C HIS A 965 -34.70 3.35 -9.13
N ALA A 966 -35.27 4.09 -10.08
CA ALA A 966 -35.54 3.58 -11.43
C ALA A 966 -34.26 3.29 -12.24
N GLU A 967 -33.13 3.91 -11.90
CA GLU A 967 -31.82 3.58 -12.50
C GLU A 967 -31.22 2.32 -11.89
N ARG A 968 -31.42 2.10 -10.59
CA ARG A 968 -31.02 0.90 -9.84
C ARG A 968 -31.83 -0.32 -10.26
N ILE A 969 -33.15 -0.18 -10.41
CA ILE A 969 -34.00 -1.23 -10.99
C ILE A 969 -33.55 -1.55 -12.41
N ARG A 970 -33.38 -0.54 -13.28
CA ARG A 970 -32.87 -0.75 -14.65
C ARG A 970 -31.47 -1.40 -14.68
N ALA A 971 -30.59 -1.02 -13.75
CA ALA A 971 -29.27 -1.64 -13.62
C ALA A 971 -29.41 -3.11 -13.23
N ILE A 972 -30.33 -3.47 -12.35
CA ILE A 972 -30.56 -4.86 -11.97
C ILE A 972 -31.22 -5.66 -13.07
N GLU A 973 -32.18 -5.11 -13.81
CA GLU A 973 -32.74 -5.78 -15.00
C GLU A 973 -31.65 -6.06 -16.05
N GLN A 974 -30.71 -5.13 -16.23
CA GLN A 974 -29.52 -5.36 -17.08
C GLN A 974 -28.61 -6.45 -16.51
N ALA A 975 -28.45 -6.51 -15.19
CA ALA A 975 -27.67 -7.53 -14.51
C ALA A 975 -28.33 -8.91 -14.61
N ASP A 976 -29.65 -9.01 -14.46
CA ASP A 976 -30.45 -10.22 -14.64
C ASP A 976 -30.28 -10.74 -16.06
N ALA A 977 -30.49 -9.89 -17.07
CA ALA A 977 -30.26 -10.27 -18.46
C ALA A 977 -28.81 -10.73 -18.73
N ALA A 978 -27.82 -10.09 -18.09
CA ALA A 978 -26.43 -10.50 -18.20
C ALA A 978 -26.14 -11.83 -17.48
N ARG A 979 -26.84 -12.13 -16.37
CA ARG A 979 -26.76 -13.42 -15.66
C ARG A 979 -27.42 -14.53 -16.45
N ASP A 980 -28.59 -14.30 -17.03
CA ASP A 980 -29.30 -15.27 -17.88
C ASP A 980 -28.48 -15.66 -19.13
N ALA A 981 -27.67 -14.74 -19.64
CA ALA A 981 -26.72 -15.00 -20.72
C ALA A 981 -25.52 -15.87 -20.30
N ILE A 982 -25.27 -16.02 -18.99
CA ILE A 982 -24.25 -16.91 -18.43
C ILE A 982 -24.92 -18.25 -18.17
N VAL A 983 -24.72 -19.20 -19.08
CA VAL A 983 -25.19 -20.58 -18.92
C VAL A 983 -24.63 -21.14 -17.60
N PRO A 984 -25.47 -21.47 -16.59
CA PRO A 984 -24.99 -21.78 -15.24
C PRO A 984 -24.06 -23.00 -15.13
N ASP A 985 -24.14 -23.94 -16.07
CA ASP A 985 -23.61 -25.32 -15.89
C ASP A 985 -22.57 -25.80 -16.93
N ARG A 986 -21.96 -24.91 -17.73
CA ARG A 986 -20.76 -25.32 -18.46
C ARG A 986 -19.52 -24.95 -17.65
N VAL A 987 -18.74 -25.97 -17.28
CA VAL A 987 -17.29 -25.83 -17.06
C VAL A 987 -16.72 -25.26 -18.36
N LEU A 988 -16.68 -23.92 -18.46
CA LEU A 988 -16.03 -23.26 -19.59
C LEU A 988 -14.52 -23.48 -19.40
N PRO A 989 -13.81 -24.04 -20.39
CA PRO A 989 -12.36 -24.23 -20.30
C PRO A 989 -11.68 -22.92 -19.84
N GLY A 990 -11.06 -22.95 -18.65
CA GLY A 990 -10.38 -21.79 -18.04
C GLY A 990 -11.14 -21.00 -16.98
N GLN A 991 -12.38 -21.35 -16.62
CA GLN A 991 -13.02 -20.82 -15.41
C GLN A 991 -12.66 -21.68 -14.19
N PHE A 992 -11.68 -21.25 -13.40
CA PHE A 992 -11.35 -21.92 -12.15
C PHE A 992 -12.50 -21.76 -11.14
N ARG A 993 -13.29 -22.82 -10.92
CA ARG A 993 -14.39 -22.83 -9.94
C ARG A 993 -14.09 -23.80 -8.80
N ARG A 994 -14.49 -23.45 -7.59
CA ARG A 994 -14.42 -24.37 -6.46
C ARG A 994 -15.67 -25.23 -6.47
N THR A 995 -15.53 -26.55 -6.51
CA THR A 995 -16.66 -27.50 -6.63
C THR A 995 -16.86 -28.36 -5.38
N ASP A 996 -15.81 -28.58 -4.60
CA ASP A 996 -15.87 -29.38 -3.37
C ASP A 996 -16.03 -28.52 -2.10
N SER A 997 -16.96 -28.92 -1.23
CA SER A 997 -17.00 -28.49 0.17
C SER A 997 -15.93 -29.22 0.98
N CYS A 998 -15.17 -28.51 1.82
CA CYS A 998 -14.16 -29.09 2.71
C CYS A 998 -14.76 -30.03 3.76
N LEU A 999 -16.05 -29.90 4.06
CA LEU A 999 -16.72 -30.66 5.13
C LEU A 999 -16.92 -32.13 4.75
N ASP A 1000 -17.28 -32.44 3.50
CA ASP A 1000 -17.54 -33.81 3.06
C ASP A 1000 -16.25 -34.60 2.82
N ALA A 1001 -15.16 -33.92 2.44
CA ALA A 1001 -13.87 -34.56 2.16
C ALA A 1001 -13.05 -34.88 3.44
N VAL A 1002 -13.36 -34.26 4.59
CA VAL A 1002 -12.49 -34.33 5.80
C VAL A 1002 -13.25 -34.33 7.14
N GLY A 1003 -14.58 -34.16 7.18
CA GLY A 1003 -15.36 -34.02 8.43
C GLY A 1003 -15.40 -32.58 8.97
N PRO A 1004 -16.12 -32.30 10.09
CA PRO A 1004 -16.20 -30.97 10.68
C PRO A 1004 -14.80 -30.41 10.99
N PHE A 1005 -14.67 -29.09 10.98
CA PHE A 1005 -13.44 -28.44 11.45
C PHE A 1005 -13.30 -28.72 12.95
N ILE A 1006 -12.62 -29.82 13.30
CA ILE A 1006 -12.08 -30.10 14.64
C ILE A 1006 -10.64 -29.63 14.67
#